data_AF-A0A844C634-F1
#
_entry.id   AF-A0A844C634-F1
#
_cell.length_a   1.000
_cell.length_b   1.000
_cell.length_c   1.000
_cell.angle_alpha   90.00
_cell.angle_beta   90.00
_cell.angle_gamma   90.00
#
_symmetry.space_group_name_H-M   'P 1'
#
loop_
_entity.id
_entity.type
_entity.pdbx_description
1 polymer ?
#
loop_
_entity_poly.entity_id
_entity_poly.type
_entity_poly.pdbx_seq_one_letter_code
_entity_poly.pdbx_strand_id
1 'polypeptide(L)'
;MINQLKGIQIKGGYFEDYQLLPFFSNNSRVSLIFGKNGSGKSTICNAFYNVFNEKEEADKFELSLTTDSGNFIQDGEKFDVEVYGEEFVDSNVKYKSKGLKSVVMFGTQVDIDAELKKIEEAKTNIEAQLSPISEKINELNKPNNESSHLYKFRVLKENLQSDDGWAKRDMKIRGNSVASRVTENNISIIFTSKNNESNMSLTQLSNKFNADLDTYQLLKRSNSKKKENLNLDFLSPSILDKTLELLYTVMPKRKDQSEIGWLFDELENRGHKFYEDVVNTMEDKKSCICPFCMQELTLAVKKNALLLVNELQTTENKDVVNKIDNKINVLESRKIATFDLEEFKDIRHIYTSIKEINTEIKSYNDILDVWIKKLEEKKESLYIVLDIEKYDFAGVQKNIASLLSKINEEITNYNEKLADLEKVREDLIQTNSELVSLEYSAVFEDYKKTLAQYHKELDTQKDYSEKLAALIESENSLKAKKANEKIALDEINKKLEYIFFEKDRIKLTQDREGDYNVKARGKDVKLKNLSVGERNIISLCYYFTKLYENCEENNKYDKPRLIIVDDPISSLDFNNKIGIYSFMRKEFKEILLGNKESKIILFSHDFQSMIQFSKMFDDIGEFCKSSQIYGGSELGRLKATRHQLRAKKLETINFEKFHQMSRLVTFIAEYAYDNEEEVFLDDSIGNTLRKVLEGYGAFNYNATITELSNKKEILEKIEDVHKREYYSNLMYRFLLHDESHMRDTAQASPFNNIVGLIDSDEKRKVAKDVLSFLYELDSLFVRSNLKCNGSARKEMLMTKIKEHSENILNRVSVG
;
A
#
# COMPACT_ATOMS: atom_id res chain seq x y z
N MET A 1 23.00 15.74 4.61
CA MET A 1 24.04 15.51 3.58
C MET A 1 24.82 16.77 3.19
N ILE A 2 24.21 17.97 3.26
CA ILE A 2 24.90 19.27 3.11
C ILE A 2 26.16 19.37 3.98
N ASN A 3 26.17 18.71 5.14
CA ASN A 3 27.35 18.56 5.99
C ASN A 3 28.62 18.09 5.25
N GLN A 4 28.50 17.23 4.23
CA GLN A 4 29.62 16.69 3.45
C GLN A 4 30.16 17.65 2.37
N LEU A 5 29.39 18.70 2.02
CA LEU A 5 29.79 19.69 1.00
C LEU A 5 31.06 20.45 1.40
N LYS A 6 32.08 20.43 0.54
CA LYS A 6 33.34 21.17 0.77
C LYS A 6 33.65 22.19 -0.32
N GLY A 7 33.17 21.96 -1.52
CA GLY A 7 33.33 22.91 -2.61
C GLY A 7 32.43 22.56 -3.78
N ILE A 8 32.75 23.17 -4.92
CA ILE A 8 32.14 22.84 -6.20
C ILE A 8 33.21 22.65 -7.26
N GLN A 9 32.86 21.89 -8.30
CA GLN A 9 33.49 21.98 -9.60
C GLN A 9 32.54 22.75 -10.52
N ILE A 10 33.05 23.78 -11.21
CA ILE A 10 32.26 24.63 -12.09
C ILE A 10 32.92 24.80 -13.45
N LYS A 11 32.10 24.84 -14.50
CA LYS A 11 32.45 25.24 -15.87
C LYS A 11 31.24 25.98 -16.47
N GLY A 12 31.50 26.99 -17.30
CA GLY A 12 30.48 27.86 -17.88
C GLY A 12 30.62 29.34 -17.49
N GLY A 13 30.16 30.24 -18.36
CA GLY A 13 30.32 31.69 -18.21
C GLY A 13 31.80 32.11 -18.17
N TYR A 14 32.23 32.69 -17.05
CA TYR A 14 33.63 33.11 -16.82
C TYR A 14 34.62 31.93 -16.65
N PHE A 15 34.13 30.72 -16.36
CA PHE A 15 34.94 29.52 -16.14
C PHE A 15 34.97 28.66 -17.42
N GLU A 16 35.87 28.99 -18.35
CA GLU A 16 36.05 28.26 -19.62
C GLU A 16 36.38 26.77 -19.42
N ASP A 17 37.28 26.48 -18.47
CA ASP A 17 37.65 25.12 -18.06
C ASP A 17 37.07 24.79 -16.68
N TYR A 18 37.01 23.50 -16.35
CA TYR A 18 36.61 23.06 -15.01
C TYR A 18 37.54 23.65 -13.94
N GLN A 19 36.95 24.35 -12.98
CA GLN A 19 37.64 24.86 -11.81
C GLN A 19 37.05 24.28 -10.53
N LEU A 20 37.95 23.82 -9.64
CA LEU A 20 37.60 23.36 -8.32
C LEU A 20 37.66 24.53 -7.33
N LEU A 21 36.55 24.84 -6.68
CA LEU A 21 36.41 25.94 -5.73
C LEU A 21 36.10 25.40 -4.33
N PRO A 22 37.10 25.27 -3.44
CA PRO A 22 36.92 24.76 -2.08
C PRO A 22 36.38 25.86 -1.14
N PHE A 23 35.06 25.91 -0.97
CA PHE A 23 34.41 26.91 -0.12
C PHE A 23 34.61 26.64 1.38
N PHE A 24 34.51 25.39 1.81
CA PHE A 24 34.48 24.99 3.22
C PHE A 24 35.69 24.14 3.61
N SER A 25 36.24 24.42 4.78
CA SER A 25 37.21 23.59 5.51
C SER A 25 36.51 22.60 6.46
N ASN A 26 37.27 21.75 7.14
CA ASN A 26 36.73 20.87 8.19
C ASN A 26 36.00 21.70 9.28
N ASN A 27 34.75 21.32 9.54
CA ASN A 27 33.85 21.95 10.52
C ASN A 27 33.45 23.41 10.22
N SER A 28 33.73 23.95 9.02
CA SER A 28 33.20 25.28 8.64
C SER A 28 31.84 25.19 7.97
N ARG A 29 30.93 26.07 8.38
CA ARG A 29 29.56 26.17 7.85
C ARG A 29 29.32 27.45 7.06
N VAL A 30 30.24 28.39 7.13
CA VAL A 30 30.15 29.69 6.46
C VAL A 30 31.40 29.89 5.61
N SER A 31 31.22 30.38 4.38
CA SER A 31 32.30 30.76 3.47
C SER A 31 32.11 32.21 3.04
N LEU A 32 33.10 33.05 3.35
CA LEU A 32 33.14 34.46 3.02
C LEU A 32 34.10 34.68 1.86
N ILE A 33 33.61 35.15 0.72
CA ILE A 33 34.40 35.25 -0.51
C ILE A 33 34.44 36.70 -1.00
N PHE A 34 35.61 37.30 -0.88
CA PHE A 34 35.90 38.62 -1.43
C PHE A 34 36.40 38.50 -2.86
N GLY A 35 35.96 39.37 -3.76
CA GLY A 35 36.51 39.40 -5.12
C GLY A 35 36.24 40.73 -5.81
N LYS A 36 37.19 41.21 -6.62
CA LYS A 36 36.98 42.43 -7.42
C LYS A 36 35.85 42.23 -8.44
N ASN A 37 35.33 43.32 -8.99
CA ASN A 37 34.41 43.23 -10.13
C ASN A 37 35.07 42.46 -11.28
N GLY A 38 34.31 41.59 -11.93
CA GLY A 38 34.83 40.70 -12.99
C GLY A 38 35.57 39.44 -12.48
N SER A 39 35.66 39.18 -11.17
CA SER A 39 36.36 37.99 -10.66
C SER A 39 35.57 36.67 -10.79
N GLY A 40 34.32 36.70 -11.25
CA GLY A 40 33.45 35.52 -11.40
C GLY A 40 32.46 35.24 -10.25
N LYS A 41 32.29 36.16 -9.28
CA LYS A 41 31.35 35.97 -8.14
C LYS A 41 29.91 35.73 -8.59
N SER A 42 29.36 36.66 -9.37
CA SER A 42 28.00 36.56 -9.89
C SER A 42 27.84 35.39 -10.85
N THR A 43 28.90 35.00 -11.58
CA THR A 43 28.88 33.77 -12.40
C THR A 43 28.68 32.52 -11.54
N ILE A 44 29.35 32.42 -10.38
CA ILE A 44 29.14 31.30 -9.45
C ILE A 44 27.71 31.32 -8.91
N CYS A 45 27.22 32.50 -8.50
CA CYS A 45 25.86 32.67 -8.00
C CYS A 45 24.81 32.25 -9.03
N ASN A 46 24.94 32.71 -10.28
CA ASN A 46 24.04 32.36 -11.38
C ASN A 46 24.14 30.88 -11.75
N ALA A 47 25.31 30.26 -11.64
CA ALA A 47 25.43 28.81 -11.84
C ALA A 47 24.64 28.03 -10.79
N PHE A 48 24.72 28.40 -9.50
CA PHE A 48 23.85 27.81 -8.47
C PHE A 48 22.37 28.05 -8.75
N TYR A 49 21.99 29.27 -9.15
CA TYR A 49 20.60 29.62 -9.41
C TYR A 49 20.02 28.85 -10.60
N ASN A 50 20.74 28.73 -11.72
CA ASN A 50 20.23 28.10 -12.93
C ASN A 50 20.24 26.57 -12.85
N VAL A 51 21.29 25.96 -12.30
CA VAL A 51 21.41 24.49 -12.20
C VAL A 51 20.41 23.91 -11.20
N PHE A 52 20.27 24.51 -10.00
CA PHE A 52 19.39 23.95 -8.97
C PHE A 52 17.92 24.35 -9.10
N ASN A 53 17.57 25.33 -9.95
CA ASN A 53 16.18 25.70 -10.25
C ASN A 53 15.69 25.28 -11.64
N GLU A 54 16.44 24.43 -12.36
CA GLU A 54 16.08 23.87 -13.69
C GLU A 54 15.61 24.94 -14.69
N LYS A 55 16.33 26.07 -14.78
CA LYS A 55 15.95 27.18 -15.67
C LYS A 55 16.45 26.97 -17.11
N GLU A 56 15.87 27.71 -18.07
CA GLU A 56 16.24 27.64 -19.51
C GLU A 56 17.75 27.82 -19.79
N GLU A 57 18.50 28.47 -18.89
CA GLU A 57 19.94 28.65 -19.03
C GLU A 57 20.80 27.60 -18.27
N ALA A 58 20.18 26.57 -17.69
CA ALA A 58 20.90 25.52 -16.95
C ALA A 58 21.98 24.84 -17.82
N ASP A 59 21.71 24.60 -19.10
CA ASP A 59 22.63 23.97 -20.05
C ASP A 59 23.92 24.77 -20.30
N LYS A 60 23.97 26.05 -19.89
CA LYS A 60 25.16 26.91 -20.04
C LYS A 60 26.18 26.72 -18.92
N PHE A 61 25.84 25.99 -17.87
CA PHE A 61 26.68 25.77 -16.69
C PHE A 61 26.76 24.28 -16.35
N GLU A 62 27.97 23.81 -16.08
CA GLU A 62 28.20 22.50 -15.49
C GLU A 62 28.68 22.72 -14.06
N LEU A 63 27.87 22.36 -13.07
CA LEU A 63 28.17 22.54 -11.65
C LEU A 63 27.94 21.24 -10.89
N SER A 64 28.97 20.76 -10.20
CA SER A 64 28.92 19.57 -9.36
C SER A 64 29.42 19.85 -7.96
N LEU A 65 28.74 19.33 -6.94
CA LEU A 65 29.14 19.48 -5.54
C LEU A 65 30.27 18.50 -5.17
N THR A 66 31.26 18.95 -4.42
CA THR A 66 32.47 18.14 -4.10
C THR A 66 32.68 17.95 -2.59
N THR A 67 33.31 16.84 -2.22
CA THR A 67 33.67 16.45 -0.84
C THR A 67 35.18 16.55 -0.57
N ASP A 68 35.63 16.24 0.66
CA ASP A 68 37.05 16.32 1.10
C ASP A 68 38.05 15.52 0.24
N SER A 69 37.58 14.56 -0.55
CA SER A 69 38.42 13.70 -1.40
C SER A 69 38.45 14.13 -2.87
N GLY A 70 37.83 15.28 -3.22
CA GLY A 70 37.63 15.68 -4.62
C GLY A 70 36.57 14.83 -5.36
N ASN A 71 35.96 13.88 -4.65
CA ASN A 71 34.85 13.07 -5.14
C ASN A 71 33.57 13.91 -5.24
N PHE A 72 32.78 13.62 -6.26
CA PHE A 72 31.47 14.22 -6.49
C PHE A 72 30.42 13.62 -5.56
N ILE A 73 29.50 14.46 -5.10
CA ILE A 73 28.29 14.00 -4.43
C ILE A 73 27.35 13.42 -5.53
N GLN A 74 26.85 12.19 -5.34
CA GLN A 74 26.06 11.49 -6.37
C GLN A 74 24.73 12.17 -6.68
N ASP A 75 24.35 12.20 -7.96
CA ASP A 75 23.05 12.66 -8.45
C ASP A 75 21.95 11.69 -8.06
N GLY A 76 21.03 12.15 -7.20
CA GLY A 76 19.91 11.36 -6.71
C GLY A 76 19.10 12.03 -5.62
N GLU A 77 19.65 13.06 -4.96
CA GLU A 77 18.99 13.74 -3.85
C GLU A 77 18.91 15.25 -4.06
N LYS A 78 17.69 15.81 -3.90
CA LYS A 78 17.43 17.25 -4.04
C LYS A 78 18.08 18.03 -2.90
N PHE A 79 19.10 18.82 -3.20
CA PHE A 79 19.64 19.84 -2.29
C PHE A 79 18.72 21.06 -2.27
N ASP A 80 18.32 21.51 -1.07
CA ASP A 80 17.59 22.77 -0.89
C ASP A 80 18.59 23.94 -0.99
N VAL A 81 18.80 24.44 -2.22
CA VAL A 81 19.75 25.50 -2.57
C VAL A 81 18.99 26.80 -2.80
N GLU A 82 19.28 27.80 -1.98
CA GLU A 82 18.58 29.08 -1.99
C GLU A 82 19.55 30.21 -2.33
N VAL A 83 19.26 30.95 -3.40
CA VAL A 83 20.20 31.91 -3.98
C VAL A 83 19.61 33.31 -3.98
N TYR A 84 20.32 34.25 -3.35
CA TYR A 84 20.07 35.68 -3.42
C TYR A 84 21.14 36.35 -4.30
N GLY A 85 20.71 37.01 -5.37
CA GLY A 85 21.57 37.78 -6.28
C GLY A 85 20.73 38.63 -7.22
N GLU A 86 21.36 39.30 -8.19
CA GLU A 86 20.67 40.18 -9.16
C GLU A 86 19.52 39.48 -9.90
N GLU A 87 19.69 38.22 -10.32
CA GLU A 87 18.60 37.47 -10.98
C GLU A 87 17.39 37.28 -10.06
N PHE A 88 17.59 37.09 -8.75
CA PHE A 88 16.50 37.01 -7.78
C PHE A 88 15.82 38.36 -7.62
N VAL A 89 16.58 39.46 -7.52
CA VAL A 89 16.04 40.81 -7.41
C VAL A 89 15.22 41.14 -8.66
N ASP A 90 15.77 40.89 -9.85
CA ASP A 90 15.11 41.12 -11.12
C ASP A 90 13.88 40.24 -11.33
N SER A 91 13.90 38.97 -10.93
CA SER A 91 12.76 38.08 -11.14
C SER A 91 11.57 38.40 -10.22
N ASN A 92 11.82 38.95 -9.03
CA ASN A 92 10.79 39.18 -8.00
C ASN A 92 10.45 40.68 -7.80
N VAL A 93 11.26 41.60 -8.34
CA VAL A 93 11.08 43.06 -8.21
C VAL A 93 11.12 43.74 -9.58
N LYS A 94 10.23 43.36 -10.51
CA LYS A 94 10.15 43.90 -11.89
C LYS A 94 9.01 44.89 -12.13
N TYR A 95 9.18 45.75 -13.13
CA TYR A 95 8.18 46.70 -13.64
C TYR A 95 7.38 46.09 -14.82
N LYS A 96 6.04 46.24 -14.85
CA LYS A 96 5.24 46.08 -16.07
C LYS A 96 5.02 47.43 -16.77
N SER A 97 5.07 47.44 -18.10
CA SER A 97 5.12 48.63 -18.98
C SER A 97 3.75 49.24 -19.37
N LYS A 98 2.63 48.74 -18.84
CA LYS A 98 1.30 49.34 -19.04
C LYS A 98 0.56 49.44 -17.70
N GLY A 99 0.50 50.66 -17.14
CA GLY A 99 -0.21 50.93 -15.90
C GLY A 99 0.57 50.48 -14.65
N LEU A 100 0.43 51.22 -13.57
CA LEU A 100 1.08 50.95 -12.29
C LEU A 100 0.41 49.78 -11.59
N LYS A 101 0.87 48.55 -11.83
CA LYS A 101 0.41 47.38 -11.08
C LYS A 101 1.54 46.37 -10.85
N SER A 102 1.57 45.92 -9.59
CA SER A 102 2.37 44.89 -8.93
C SER A 102 3.89 45.00 -8.86
N VAL A 103 4.38 45.05 -7.61
CA VAL A 103 5.48 44.18 -7.21
C VAL A 103 5.00 42.72 -7.31
N VAL A 104 5.59 41.91 -8.19
CA VAL A 104 5.28 40.46 -8.29
C VAL A 104 6.03 39.74 -7.16
N MET A 105 5.50 39.75 -5.95
CA MET A 105 6.11 38.99 -4.84
C MET A 105 5.31 37.75 -4.46
N PHE A 106 4.06 37.61 -4.92
CA PHE A 106 3.28 36.40 -4.70
C PHE A 106 2.50 36.15 -5.98
N GLY A 107 2.67 34.95 -6.56
CA GLY A 107 2.02 34.59 -7.81
C GLY A 107 0.49 34.62 -7.67
N THR A 108 -0.17 35.25 -8.64
CA THR A 108 -1.53 34.91 -9.12
C THR A 108 -2.66 34.81 -8.07
N GLN A 109 -2.93 35.87 -7.31
CA GLN A 109 -4.15 35.94 -6.47
C GLN A 109 -5.44 36.19 -7.29
N VAL A 110 -5.32 36.87 -8.44
CA VAL A 110 -6.44 37.07 -9.39
C VAL A 110 -7.00 35.73 -9.90
N ASP A 111 -6.16 34.68 -9.97
CA ASP A 111 -6.60 33.34 -10.35
C ASP A 111 -7.26 32.59 -9.18
N ILE A 112 -6.76 32.73 -7.95
CA ILE A 112 -7.31 32.03 -6.76
C ILE A 112 -8.75 32.46 -6.47
N ASP A 113 -9.06 33.76 -6.52
CA ASP A 113 -10.43 34.24 -6.24
C ASP A 113 -11.41 33.85 -7.37
N ALA A 114 -10.95 33.83 -8.62
CA ALA A 114 -11.74 33.32 -9.75
C ALA A 114 -11.97 31.80 -9.66
N GLU A 115 -10.97 31.03 -9.22
CA GLU A 115 -11.08 29.59 -8.97
C GLU A 115 -12.00 29.28 -7.79
N LEU A 116 -11.90 30.01 -6.68
CA LEU A 116 -12.79 29.85 -5.53
C LEU A 116 -14.25 30.08 -5.94
N LYS A 117 -14.51 31.11 -6.75
CA LYS A 117 -15.86 31.37 -7.28
C LYS A 117 -16.36 30.24 -8.19
N LYS A 118 -15.51 29.70 -9.07
CA LYS A 118 -15.85 28.54 -9.92
C LYS A 118 -16.14 27.30 -9.08
N ILE A 119 -15.36 27.05 -8.03
CA ILE A 119 -15.58 25.94 -7.10
C ILE A 119 -16.91 26.12 -6.37
N GLU A 120 -17.22 27.34 -5.91
CA GLU A 120 -18.49 27.64 -5.23
C GLU A 120 -19.69 27.40 -6.15
N GLU A 121 -19.64 27.89 -7.40
CA GLU A 121 -20.66 27.61 -8.43
C GLU A 121 -20.81 26.11 -8.72
N ALA A 122 -19.70 25.37 -8.80
CA ALA A 122 -19.71 23.93 -9.02
C ALA A 122 -20.30 23.15 -7.83
N LYS A 123 -20.00 23.55 -6.59
CA LYS A 123 -20.57 22.96 -5.37
C LYS A 123 -22.08 23.16 -5.34
N THR A 124 -22.56 24.38 -5.57
CA THR A 124 -24.01 24.67 -5.60
C THR A 124 -24.72 23.84 -6.67
N ASN A 125 -24.10 23.63 -7.83
CA ASN A 125 -24.68 22.78 -8.89
C ASN A 125 -24.75 21.30 -8.46
N ILE A 126 -23.69 20.75 -7.86
CA ILE A 126 -23.68 19.36 -7.35
C ILE A 126 -24.70 19.18 -6.22
N GLU A 127 -24.80 20.14 -5.29
CA GLU A 127 -25.78 20.12 -4.20
C GLU A 127 -27.23 20.15 -4.74
N ALA A 128 -27.49 20.97 -5.77
CA ALA A 128 -28.78 21.02 -6.44
C ALA A 128 -29.14 19.69 -7.14
N GLN A 129 -28.15 18.93 -7.61
CA GLN A 129 -28.36 17.61 -8.21
C GLN A 129 -28.50 16.50 -7.16
N LEU A 130 -27.83 16.61 -6.01
CA LEU A 130 -27.92 15.66 -4.90
C LEU A 130 -29.29 15.69 -4.20
N SER A 131 -29.92 16.86 -4.09
CA SER A 131 -31.23 17.02 -3.46
C SER A 131 -32.31 16.07 -4.04
N PRO A 132 -32.63 16.08 -5.35
CA PRO A 132 -33.65 15.19 -5.91
C PRO A 132 -33.25 13.71 -5.86
N ILE A 133 -31.95 13.38 -5.96
CA ILE A 133 -31.46 11.99 -5.82
C ILE A 133 -31.73 11.48 -4.40
N SER A 134 -31.46 12.31 -3.38
CA SER A 134 -31.68 11.94 -1.98
C SER A 134 -33.17 11.74 -1.64
N GLU A 135 -34.05 12.57 -2.21
CA GLU A 135 -35.50 12.40 -2.09
C GLU A 135 -35.96 11.09 -2.73
N LYS A 136 -35.45 10.79 -3.92
CA LYS A 136 -35.78 9.56 -4.66
C LYS A 136 -35.28 8.29 -3.94
N ILE A 137 -34.07 8.30 -3.39
CA ILE A 137 -33.54 7.22 -2.54
C ILE A 137 -34.45 7.00 -1.32
N ASN A 138 -34.85 8.09 -0.66
CA ASN A 138 -35.75 8.03 0.48
C ASN A 138 -37.13 7.45 0.08
N GLU A 139 -37.67 7.81 -1.07
CA GLU A 139 -38.92 7.23 -1.56
C GLU A 139 -38.80 5.73 -1.85
N LEU A 140 -37.70 5.31 -2.51
CA LEU A 140 -37.41 3.92 -2.88
C LEU A 140 -37.07 3.02 -1.69
N ASN A 141 -36.80 3.58 -0.51
CA ASN A 141 -36.42 2.87 0.71
C ASN A 141 -37.43 3.02 1.87
N LYS A 142 -38.63 3.57 1.62
CA LYS A 142 -39.70 3.68 2.62
C LYS A 142 -40.53 2.39 2.66
N PRO A 143 -40.68 1.69 3.81
CA PRO A 143 -41.42 0.41 3.87
C PRO A 143 -42.90 0.49 3.43
N ASN A 144 -43.52 1.66 3.59
CA ASN A 144 -44.94 1.89 3.31
C ASN A 144 -45.20 2.53 1.94
N ASN A 145 -44.17 2.77 1.12
CA ASN A 145 -44.33 3.35 -0.21
C ASN A 145 -44.41 2.25 -1.26
N GLU A 146 -45.46 2.22 -2.09
CA GLU A 146 -45.63 1.21 -3.14
C GLU A 146 -44.48 1.18 -4.15
N SER A 147 -43.82 2.33 -4.36
CA SER A 147 -42.65 2.44 -5.24
C SER A 147 -41.35 1.93 -4.59
N SER A 148 -41.35 1.57 -3.31
CA SER A 148 -40.17 1.13 -2.57
C SER A 148 -39.84 -0.34 -2.76
N HIS A 149 -38.55 -0.67 -2.81
CA HIS A 149 -38.12 -2.06 -2.85
C HIS A 149 -38.51 -2.82 -1.57
N LEU A 150 -38.59 -2.15 -0.41
CA LEU A 150 -38.99 -2.77 0.86
C LEU A 150 -40.48 -3.14 0.86
N TYR A 151 -41.33 -2.28 0.28
CA TYR A 151 -42.74 -2.57 0.11
C TYR A 151 -42.93 -3.76 -0.84
N LYS A 152 -42.27 -3.73 -2.00
CA LYS A 152 -42.36 -4.80 -3.01
C LYS A 152 -41.83 -6.13 -2.48
N PHE A 153 -40.74 -6.10 -1.70
CA PHE A 153 -40.24 -7.27 -0.98
C PHE A 153 -41.27 -7.81 0.01
N ARG A 154 -41.95 -6.94 0.77
CA ARG A 154 -43.00 -7.34 1.70
C ARG A 154 -44.18 -8.01 0.99
N VAL A 155 -44.67 -7.44 -0.11
CA VAL A 155 -45.74 -8.03 -0.93
C VAL A 155 -45.32 -9.41 -1.45
N LEU A 156 -44.12 -9.53 -2.02
CA LEU A 156 -43.58 -10.80 -2.47
C LEU A 156 -43.47 -11.81 -1.32
N LYS A 157 -43.01 -11.36 -0.15
CA LYS A 157 -42.89 -12.19 1.05
C LYS A 157 -44.26 -12.71 1.52
N GLU A 158 -45.26 -11.85 1.60
CA GLU A 158 -46.63 -12.22 1.99
C GLU A 158 -47.22 -13.25 1.01
N ASN A 159 -47.03 -13.06 -0.30
CA ASN A 159 -47.45 -14.01 -1.33
C ASN A 159 -46.79 -15.39 -1.17
N LEU A 160 -45.47 -15.42 -0.94
CA LEU A 160 -44.73 -16.66 -0.71
C LEU A 160 -45.10 -17.36 0.62
N GLN A 161 -45.65 -16.61 1.58
CA GLN A 161 -46.09 -17.09 2.90
C GLN A 161 -47.58 -17.46 2.95
N SER A 162 -48.32 -17.25 1.87
CA SER A 162 -49.74 -17.64 1.77
C SER A 162 -49.94 -19.13 2.03
N ASP A 163 -51.19 -19.54 2.31
CA ASP A 163 -51.50 -20.92 2.68
C ASP A 163 -51.15 -21.95 1.58
N ASP A 164 -51.26 -21.52 0.32
CA ASP A 164 -50.82 -22.28 -0.86
C ASP A 164 -49.46 -21.81 -1.39
N GLY A 165 -48.75 -20.95 -0.68
CA GLY A 165 -47.48 -20.36 -1.09
C GLY A 165 -46.28 -21.30 -0.91
N TRP A 166 -45.14 -20.88 -1.49
CA TRP A 166 -43.86 -21.60 -1.43
C TRP A 166 -43.50 -22.10 -0.03
N ALA A 167 -43.63 -21.23 0.98
CA ALA A 167 -43.18 -21.52 2.34
C ALA A 167 -43.93 -22.70 2.97
N LYS A 168 -45.21 -22.86 2.65
CA LYS A 168 -46.08 -23.95 3.12
C LYS A 168 -45.83 -25.23 2.32
N ARG A 169 -45.64 -25.11 0.99
CA ARG A 169 -45.26 -26.25 0.13
C ARG A 169 -43.90 -26.84 0.54
N ASP A 170 -42.88 -25.99 0.72
CA ASP A 170 -41.53 -26.41 1.17
C ASP A 170 -41.54 -27.01 2.59
N MET A 171 -42.37 -26.46 3.50
CA MET A 171 -42.61 -27.06 4.83
C MET A 171 -43.13 -28.50 4.73
N LYS A 172 -44.10 -28.75 3.82
CA LYS A 172 -44.67 -30.09 3.60
C LYS A 172 -43.64 -31.06 3.01
N ILE A 173 -42.73 -30.61 2.16
CA ILE A 173 -41.62 -31.42 1.61
C ILE A 173 -40.61 -31.76 2.72
N ARG A 174 -40.18 -30.76 3.50
CA ARG A 174 -39.15 -30.95 4.55
C ARG A 174 -39.68 -31.71 5.77
N GLY A 175 -40.99 -31.65 6.02
CA GLY A 175 -41.63 -32.26 7.19
C GLY A 175 -41.48 -31.42 8.46
N ASN A 176 -41.37 -30.10 8.32
CA ASN A 176 -41.22 -29.17 9.44
C ASN A 176 -42.57 -28.77 10.04
N SER A 177 -42.59 -28.38 11.32
CA SER A 177 -43.79 -27.88 12.00
C SER A 177 -44.11 -26.40 11.71
N VAL A 178 -43.14 -25.66 11.16
CA VAL A 178 -43.25 -24.23 10.85
C VAL A 178 -42.94 -23.99 9.38
N ALA A 179 -43.65 -23.04 8.77
CA ALA A 179 -43.45 -22.62 7.39
C ALA A 179 -42.00 -22.16 7.14
N SER A 180 -41.46 -22.44 5.96
CA SER A 180 -40.09 -22.06 5.61
C SER A 180 -39.92 -20.54 5.61
N ARG A 181 -38.78 -20.06 6.15
CA ARG A 181 -38.51 -18.63 6.21
C ARG A 181 -38.27 -18.07 4.82
N VAL A 182 -38.93 -16.96 4.51
CA VAL A 182 -38.71 -16.20 3.28
C VAL A 182 -37.68 -15.12 3.56
N THR A 183 -36.49 -15.30 3.01
CA THR A 183 -35.33 -14.38 3.08
C THR A 183 -34.93 -13.98 1.67
N GLU A 184 -34.19 -12.87 1.50
CA GLU A 184 -33.69 -12.44 0.18
C GLU A 184 -32.85 -13.53 -0.51
N ASN A 185 -32.01 -14.25 0.23
CA ASN A 185 -31.23 -15.38 -0.30
C ASN A 185 -32.10 -16.53 -0.80
N ASN A 186 -33.20 -16.84 -0.10
CA ASN A 186 -34.10 -17.91 -0.56
C ASN A 186 -34.86 -17.46 -1.80
N ILE A 187 -35.30 -16.19 -1.87
CA ILE A 187 -35.96 -15.64 -3.06
C ILE A 187 -35.03 -15.70 -4.27
N SER A 188 -33.77 -15.28 -4.13
CA SER A 188 -32.84 -15.35 -5.26
C SER A 188 -32.68 -16.79 -5.74
N ILE A 189 -32.52 -17.77 -4.85
CA ILE A 189 -32.42 -19.20 -5.21
C ILE A 189 -33.70 -19.69 -5.93
N ILE A 190 -34.89 -19.37 -5.41
CA ILE A 190 -36.18 -19.80 -5.97
C ILE A 190 -36.38 -19.30 -7.41
N PHE A 191 -35.92 -18.08 -7.71
CA PHE A 191 -36.08 -17.45 -9.03
C PHE A 191 -34.84 -17.58 -9.94
N THR A 192 -33.72 -18.16 -9.46
CA THR A 192 -32.50 -18.40 -10.27
C THR A 192 -32.25 -19.85 -10.63
N SER A 193 -32.97 -20.81 -10.04
CA SER A 193 -33.03 -22.19 -10.50
C SER A 193 -33.49 -22.22 -11.96
N LYS A 194 -32.51 -22.28 -12.87
CA LYS A 194 -32.67 -22.21 -14.31
C LYS A 194 -33.57 -23.35 -14.83
N ASN A 195 -34.41 -22.97 -15.80
CA ASN A 195 -35.20 -23.80 -16.73
C ASN A 195 -36.67 -24.04 -16.36
N ASN A 196 -37.48 -22.98 -16.33
CA ASN A 196 -38.95 -23.10 -16.29
C ASN A 196 -39.58 -22.76 -17.65
N GLU A 197 -39.12 -23.40 -18.72
CA GLU A 197 -40.01 -23.69 -19.84
C GLU A 197 -40.63 -25.07 -19.59
N SER A 198 -41.39 -25.20 -18.50
CA SER A 198 -42.33 -26.31 -18.43
C SER A 198 -43.45 -25.98 -19.42
N ASN A 199 -43.65 -26.83 -20.42
CA ASN A 199 -44.79 -26.74 -21.34
C ASN A 199 -46.14 -27.03 -20.62
N MET A 200 -46.12 -27.13 -19.29
CA MET A 200 -47.25 -27.48 -18.44
C MET A 200 -47.90 -26.21 -17.92
N SER A 201 -49.23 -26.14 -17.96
CA SER A 201 -49.97 -25.05 -17.33
C SER A 201 -49.83 -25.10 -15.81
N LEU A 202 -50.08 -23.96 -15.14
CA LEU A 202 -50.08 -23.86 -13.67
C LEU A 202 -50.91 -24.98 -13.01
N THR A 203 -52.08 -25.29 -13.57
CA THR A 203 -52.97 -26.35 -13.09
C THR A 203 -52.34 -27.74 -13.23
N GLN A 204 -51.70 -28.02 -14.37
CA GLN A 204 -51.04 -29.31 -14.61
C GLN A 204 -49.88 -29.54 -13.64
N LEU A 205 -49.09 -28.48 -13.40
CA LEU A 205 -47.93 -28.54 -12.50
C LEU A 205 -48.35 -28.67 -11.03
N SER A 206 -49.42 -27.99 -10.62
CA SER A 206 -49.99 -28.10 -9.27
C SER A 206 -50.53 -29.50 -8.99
N ASN A 207 -51.24 -30.10 -9.97
CA ASN A 207 -51.74 -31.46 -9.86
C ASN A 207 -50.60 -32.48 -9.74
N LYS A 208 -49.55 -32.32 -10.55
CA LYS A 208 -48.33 -33.15 -10.46
C LYS A 208 -47.69 -33.03 -9.07
N PHE A 209 -47.47 -31.80 -8.60
CA PHE A 209 -46.86 -31.54 -7.30
C PHE A 209 -47.62 -32.22 -6.16
N ASN A 210 -48.95 -32.10 -6.14
CA ASN A 210 -49.76 -32.72 -5.09
C ASN A 210 -49.67 -34.26 -5.13
N ALA A 211 -49.73 -34.87 -6.32
CA ALA A 211 -49.60 -36.32 -6.48
C ALA A 211 -48.22 -36.84 -6.04
N ASP A 212 -47.15 -36.15 -6.40
CA ASP A 212 -45.77 -36.49 -6.01
C ASP A 212 -45.56 -36.28 -4.50
N LEU A 213 -46.16 -35.24 -3.92
CA LEU A 213 -46.07 -34.93 -2.49
C LEU A 213 -46.78 -35.98 -1.63
N ASP A 214 -47.98 -36.40 -2.03
CA ASP A 214 -48.72 -37.47 -1.35
C ASP A 214 -47.91 -38.78 -1.35
N THR A 215 -47.33 -39.12 -2.50
CA THR A 215 -46.47 -40.29 -2.67
C THR A 215 -45.24 -40.21 -1.76
N TYR A 216 -44.55 -39.06 -1.76
CA TYR A 216 -43.37 -38.81 -0.94
C TYR A 216 -43.66 -38.90 0.58
N GLN A 217 -44.77 -38.30 1.03
CA GLN A 217 -45.14 -38.31 2.45
C GLN A 217 -45.54 -39.70 2.96
N LEU A 218 -46.18 -40.51 2.12
CA LEU A 218 -46.48 -41.90 2.45
C LEU A 218 -45.19 -42.70 2.69
N LEU A 219 -44.22 -42.62 1.77
CA LEU A 219 -42.96 -43.37 1.86
C LEU A 219 -42.07 -42.92 3.03
N LYS A 220 -42.07 -41.63 3.39
CA LYS A 220 -41.27 -41.09 4.49
C LYS A 220 -41.76 -41.49 5.89
N ARG A 221 -43.06 -41.72 6.08
CA ARG A 221 -43.67 -41.98 7.40
C ARG A 221 -43.46 -43.40 7.92
N SER A 222 -43.27 -44.37 7.04
CA SER A 222 -43.36 -45.80 7.37
C SER A 222 -42.10 -46.43 7.97
N ASN A 223 -41.02 -45.66 8.24
CA ASN A 223 -39.71 -46.23 8.62
C ASN A 223 -39.31 -47.36 7.66
N SER A 224 -39.66 -47.16 6.38
CA SER A 224 -39.75 -48.16 5.36
C SER A 224 -38.41 -48.81 5.07
N LYS A 225 -38.35 -50.13 5.24
CA LYS A 225 -37.21 -50.95 4.82
C LYS A 225 -37.54 -51.65 3.52
N LYS A 226 -36.50 -51.99 2.76
CA LYS A 226 -36.63 -52.89 1.60
C LYS A 226 -37.27 -54.20 2.05
N LYS A 227 -38.24 -54.69 1.28
CA LYS A 227 -38.89 -55.99 1.50
C LYS A 227 -38.27 -57.01 0.55
N GLU A 228 -38.06 -58.23 1.02
CA GLU A 228 -37.54 -59.32 0.18
C GLU A 228 -38.67 -59.95 -0.64
N ASN A 229 -38.32 -60.48 -1.82
CA ASN A 229 -39.26 -61.21 -2.67
C ASN A 229 -39.61 -62.55 -2.04
N LEU A 230 -40.87 -62.95 -2.17
CA LEU A 230 -41.38 -64.22 -1.68
C LEU A 230 -41.00 -65.36 -2.62
N ASN A 231 -40.49 -66.45 -2.04
CA ASN A 231 -40.11 -67.65 -2.78
C ASN A 231 -40.55 -68.90 -2.00
N LEU A 232 -41.12 -69.88 -2.70
CA LEU A 232 -41.65 -71.12 -2.13
C LEU A 232 -41.09 -72.32 -2.91
N ASP A 233 -40.68 -73.36 -2.18
CA ASP A 233 -40.16 -74.59 -2.77
C ASP A 233 -41.26 -75.67 -2.80
N PHE A 234 -41.76 -75.96 -4.01
CA PHE A 234 -42.87 -76.89 -4.21
C PHE A 234 -42.41 -78.34 -4.33
N LEU A 235 -43.25 -79.28 -3.87
CA LEU A 235 -43.07 -80.70 -4.14
C LEU A 235 -43.21 -80.97 -5.65
N SER A 236 -42.23 -81.66 -6.26
CA SER A 236 -42.36 -82.05 -7.67
C SER A 236 -43.55 -82.99 -7.87
N PRO A 237 -44.44 -82.74 -8.87
CA PRO A 237 -45.58 -83.62 -9.16
C PRO A 237 -45.18 -85.09 -9.37
N SER A 238 -44.00 -85.34 -9.96
CA SER A 238 -43.47 -86.69 -10.16
C SER A 238 -43.25 -87.48 -8.86
N ILE A 239 -43.17 -86.82 -7.70
CA ILE A 239 -43.08 -87.48 -6.39
C ILE A 239 -44.43 -88.11 -6.05
N LEU A 240 -45.56 -87.44 -6.32
CA LEU A 240 -46.89 -87.98 -6.11
C LEU A 240 -47.20 -89.13 -7.08
N ASP A 241 -46.76 -89.04 -8.34
CA ASP A 241 -46.89 -90.13 -9.30
C ASP A 241 -46.17 -91.41 -8.80
N LYS A 242 -44.93 -91.26 -8.30
CA LYS A 242 -44.18 -92.37 -7.69
C LYS A 242 -44.81 -92.87 -6.38
N THR A 243 -45.54 -92.01 -5.67
CA THR A 243 -46.27 -92.40 -4.46
C THR A 243 -47.52 -93.21 -4.83
N LEU A 244 -48.17 -92.89 -5.94
CA LEU A 244 -49.31 -93.63 -6.49
C LEU A 244 -48.93 -95.08 -6.84
N GLU A 245 -47.76 -95.28 -7.48
CA GLU A 245 -47.21 -96.61 -7.76
C GLU A 245 -47.12 -97.46 -6.48
N LEU A 246 -46.77 -96.83 -5.36
CA LEU A 246 -46.65 -97.48 -4.06
C LEU A 246 -48.01 -97.91 -3.49
N LEU A 247 -49.05 -97.08 -3.64
CA LEU A 247 -50.43 -97.41 -3.25
C LEU A 247 -50.98 -98.59 -4.07
N TYR A 248 -50.61 -98.67 -5.35
CA TYR A 248 -51.03 -99.73 -6.25
C TYR A 248 -50.19 -101.01 -6.20
N THR A 249 -49.06 -101.00 -5.48
CA THR A 249 -48.23 -102.20 -5.35
C THR A 249 -49.00 -103.29 -4.59
N VAL A 250 -49.12 -104.48 -5.20
CA VAL A 250 -49.75 -105.67 -4.57
C VAL A 250 -48.65 -106.62 -4.12
N MET A 251 -48.62 -106.94 -2.83
CA MET A 251 -47.72 -107.96 -2.31
C MET A 251 -48.20 -109.37 -2.68
N PRO A 252 -47.31 -110.25 -3.20
CA PRO A 252 -47.71 -111.57 -3.65
C PRO A 252 -48.22 -112.42 -2.48
N LYS A 253 -49.45 -112.96 -2.61
CA LYS A 253 -49.99 -113.95 -1.66
C LYS A 253 -49.22 -115.26 -1.83
N ARG A 254 -48.56 -115.77 -0.79
CA ARG A 254 -47.98 -117.14 -0.84
C ARG A 254 -49.11 -118.16 -0.78
N LYS A 255 -49.35 -118.84 -1.91
CA LYS A 255 -50.11 -120.10 -1.97
C LYS A 255 -49.12 -121.25 -1.86
N ASP A 256 -48.78 -121.69 -0.64
CA ASP A 256 -48.57 -123.11 -0.33
C ASP A 256 -48.14 -123.36 1.12
N GLN A 257 -48.57 -124.53 1.61
CA GLN A 257 -48.28 -125.23 2.88
C GLN A 257 -49.29 -125.04 4.04
N SER A 258 -49.89 -126.17 4.39
CA SER A 258 -51.19 -126.40 5.04
C SER A 258 -51.25 -126.15 6.56
N GLU A 259 -50.34 -125.38 7.16
CA GLU A 259 -50.30 -125.20 8.63
C GLU A 259 -50.38 -123.74 9.10
N ILE A 260 -50.01 -122.74 8.27
CA ILE A 260 -49.91 -121.32 8.70
C ILE A 260 -50.90 -120.41 7.95
N GLY A 261 -51.75 -120.95 7.05
CA GLY A 261 -52.69 -120.16 6.23
C GLY A 261 -53.63 -119.26 7.04
N TRP A 262 -54.10 -119.71 8.20
CA TRP A 262 -54.96 -118.92 9.10
C TRP A 262 -54.29 -117.64 9.62
N LEU A 263 -52.96 -117.64 9.76
CA LEU A 263 -52.21 -116.50 10.28
C LEU A 263 -52.00 -115.42 9.22
N PHE A 264 -51.94 -115.80 7.94
CA PHE A 264 -52.02 -114.86 6.81
C PHE A 264 -53.39 -114.19 6.74
N ASP A 265 -54.48 -114.94 6.91
CA ASP A 265 -55.83 -114.39 6.94
C ASP A 265 -56.00 -113.39 8.10
N GLU A 266 -55.40 -113.67 9.27
CA GLU A 266 -55.47 -112.77 10.42
C GLU A 266 -54.68 -111.47 10.20
N LEU A 267 -53.54 -111.53 9.52
CA LEU A 267 -52.78 -110.34 9.11
C LEU A 267 -53.48 -109.53 8.02
N GLU A 268 -54.19 -110.20 7.09
CA GLU A 268 -55.01 -109.54 6.08
C GLU A 268 -56.20 -108.79 6.74
N ASN A 269 -56.78 -109.36 7.80
CA ASN A 269 -57.93 -108.78 8.49
C ASN A 269 -57.55 -107.70 9.53
N ARG A 270 -56.43 -107.86 10.24
CA ARG A 270 -56.03 -106.97 11.35
C ARG A 270 -54.92 -105.97 11.01
N GLY A 271 -54.28 -106.12 9.86
CA GLY A 271 -53.30 -105.18 9.32
C GLY A 271 -51.88 -105.30 9.89
N HIS A 272 -50.97 -104.45 9.39
CA HIS A 272 -49.55 -104.45 9.76
C HIS A 272 -49.33 -104.10 11.24
N LYS A 273 -50.15 -103.24 11.83
CA LYS A 273 -50.03 -102.92 13.26
C LYS A 273 -50.24 -104.13 14.17
N PHE A 274 -51.14 -105.04 13.81
CA PHE A 274 -51.31 -106.30 14.53
C PHE A 274 -50.04 -107.16 14.47
N TYR A 275 -49.33 -107.17 13.33
CA TYR A 275 -48.02 -107.80 13.24
C TYR A 275 -47.04 -107.21 14.24
N GLU A 276 -46.89 -105.88 14.24
CA GLU A 276 -45.97 -105.18 15.15
C GLU A 276 -46.32 -105.45 16.61
N ASP A 277 -47.60 -105.40 16.96
CA ASP A 277 -48.08 -105.70 18.30
C ASP A 277 -47.74 -107.13 18.73
N VAL A 278 -47.88 -108.12 17.84
CA VAL A 278 -47.50 -109.51 18.10
C VAL A 278 -45.99 -109.64 18.29
N VAL A 279 -45.16 -109.07 17.41
CA VAL A 279 -43.70 -109.12 17.54
C VAL A 279 -43.25 -108.47 18.84
N ASN A 280 -43.72 -107.25 19.12
CA ASN A 280 -43.40 -106.50 20.33
C ASN A 280 -43.77 -107.28 21.60
N THR A 281 -44.94 -107.92 21.62
CA THR A 281 -45.41 -108.74 22.74
C THR A 281 -44.55 -109.99 22.94
N MET A 282 -44.14 -110.65 21.85
CA MET A 282 -43.35 -111.89 21.94
C MET A 282 -41.87 -111.63 22.24
N GLU A 283 -41.33 -110.47 21.84
CA GLU A 283 -39.98 -110.02 22.20
C GLU A 283 -39.89 -109.46 23.63
N ASP A 284 -40.99 -108.95 24.20
CA ASP A 284 -41.01 -108.49 25.59
C ASP A 284 -40.78 -109.64 26.56
N LYS A 285 -39.66 -109.56 27.29
CA LYS A 285 -39.26 -110.55 28.30
C LYS A 285 -40.24 -110.60 29.48
N LYS A 286 -41.02 -109.55 29.73
CA LYS A 286 -41.92 -109.44 30.89
C LYS A 286 -43.30 -110.06 30.66
N SER A 287 -43.71 -110.29 29.40
CA SER A 287 -45.03 -110.87 29.12
C SER A 287 -45.07 -112.35 29.46
N CYS A 288 -45.72 -112.73 30.57
CA CYS A 288 -45.88 -114.14 30.97
C CYS A 288 -47.17 -114.78 30.44
N ILE A 289 -48.12 -113.97 29.96
CA ILE A 289 -49.43 -114.39 29.46
C ILE A 289 -49.65 -113.71 28.11
N CYS A 290 -50.15 -114.47 27.13
CA CYS A 290 -50.44 -113.98 25.80
C CYS A 290 -51.66 -113.05 25.83
N PRO A 291 -51.57 -111.77 25.44
CA PRO A 291 -52.71 -110.85 25.45
C PRO A 291 -53.77 -111.20 24.40
N PHE A 292 -53.45 -112.06 23.44
CA PHE A 292 -54.35 -112.44 22.34
C PHE A 292 -55.19 -113.69 22.65
N CYS A 293 -54.64 -114.66 23.39
CA CYS A 293 -55.33 -115.94 23.70
C CYS A 293 -55.30 -116.32 25.19
N MET A 294 -54.71 -115.49 26.05
CA MET A 294 -54.58 -115.67 27.50
C MET A 294 -53.82 -116.94 27.95
N GLN A 295 -53.10 -117.61 27.05
CA GLN A 295 -52.23 -118.74 27.38
C GLN A 295 -50.90 -118.28 27.98
N GLU A 296 -50.30 -119.11 28.84
CA GLU A 296 -48.96 -118.85 29.38
C GLU A 296 -47.89 -118.86 28.27
N LEU A 297 -47.06 -117.81 28.24
CA LEU A 297 -46.00 -117.64 27.25
C LEU A 297 -44.69 -118.22 27.75
N THR A 298 -44.45 -119.50 27.48
CA THR A 298 -43.12 -120.09 27.68
C THR A 298 -42.11 -119.58 26.64
N LEU A 299 -40.82 -119.66 26.94
CA LEU A 299 -39.76 -119.28 25.99
C LEU A 299 -39.85 -120.05 24.66
N ALA A 300 -40.28 -121.31 24.71
CA ALA A 300 -40.47 -122.14 23.51
C ALA A 300 -41.64 -121.61 22.65
N VAL A 301 -42.76 -121.24 23.29
CA VAL A 301 -43.93 -120.67 22.60
C VAL A 301 -43.59 -119.32 21.99
N LYS A 302 -42.91 -118.42 22.72
CA LYS A 302 -42.48 -117.11 22.18
C LYS A 302 -41.55 -117.26 20.98
N LYS A 303 -40.54 -118.14 21.08
CA LYS A 303 -39.60 -118.38 20.00
C LYS A 303 -40.28 -118.97 18.76
N ASN A 304 -41.22 -119.89 18.96
CA ASN A 304 -41.98 -120.47 17.85
C ASN A 304 -42.92 -119.45 17.21
N ALA A 305 -43.65 -118.66 18.02
CA ALA A 305 -44.51 -117.59 17.52
C ALA A 305 -43.71 -116.54 16.74
N LEU A 306 -42.53 -116.13 17.23
CA LEU A 306 -41.64 -115.21 16.51
C LEU A 306 -41.08 -115.81 15.23
N LEU A 307 -40.75 -117.10 15.20
CA LEU A 307 -40.34 -117.77 13.97
C LEU A 307 -41.46 -117.77 12.94
N LEU A 308 -42.66 -118.20 13.34
CA LEU A 308 -43.84 -118.23 12.48
C LEU A 308 -44.23 -116.84 11.98
N VAL A 309 -44.19 -115.82 12.84
CA VAL A 309 -44.52 -114.44 12.48
C VAL A 309 -43.43 -113.83 11.58
N ASN A 310 -42.14 -114.02 11.88
CA ASN A 310 -41.07 -113.53 11.01
C ASN A 310 -41.03 -114.23 9.64
N GLU A 311 -41.49 -115.48 9.53
CA GLU A 311 -41.68 -116.15 8.24
C GLU A 311 -42.73 -115.45 7.35
N LEU A 312 -43.63 -114.65 7.93
CA LEU A 312 -44.66 -113.87 7.21
C LEU A 312 -44.13 -112.52 6.70
N GLN A 313 -43.12 -111.93 7.36
CA GLN A 313 -42.45 -110.72 6.86
C GLN A 313 -41.34 -111.10 5.88
N THR A 314 -41.69 -111.14 4.59
CA THR A 314 -40.68 -111.15 3.52
C THR A 314 -39.85 -109.86 3.59
N THR A 315 -38.61 -109.91 3.12
CA THR A 315 -37.78 -108.70 2.90
C THR A 315 -38.53 -107.65 2.07
N GLU A 316 -39.35 -108.12 1.12
CA GLU A 316 -40.20 -107.27 0.27
C GLU A 316 -41.25 -106.47 1.07
N ASN A 317 -41.91 -107.07 2.07
CA ASN A 317 -42.88 -106.37 2.92
C ASN A 317 -42.22 -105.26 3.75
N LYS A 318 -41.05 -105.52 4.35
CA LYS A 318 -40.28 -104.52 5.11
C LYS A 318 -39.81 -103.37 4.22
N ASP A 319 -39.35 -103.68 3.01
CA ASP A 319 -38.90 -102.67 2.06
C ASP A 319 -40.04 -101.74 1.61
N VAL A 320 -41.26 -102.27 1.43
CA VAL A 320 -42.44 -101.46 1.09
C VAL A 320 -42.83 -100.54 2.25
N VAL A 321 -42.88 -101.04 3.49
CA VAL A 321 -43.18 -100.20 4.67
C VAL A 321 -42.16 -99.07 4.84
N ASN A 322 -40.86 -99.36 4.72
CA ASN A 322 -39.82 -98.34 4.77
C ASN A 322 -39.95 -97.30 3.64
N LYS A 323 -40.36 -97.73 2.44
CA LYS A 323 -40.64 -96.80 1.33
C LYS A 323 -41.86 -95.92 1.62
N ILE A 324 -42.89 -96.46 2.26
CA ILE A 324 -44.07 -95.69 2.71
C ILE A 324 -43.64 -94.62 3.71
N ASP A 325 -42.93 -95.01 4.77
CA ASP A 325 -42.50 -94.08 5.83
C ASP A 325 -41.59 -92.96 5.30
N ASN A 326 -40.65 -93.30 4.40
CA ASN A 326 -39.82 -92.32 3.73
C ASN A 326 -40.65 -91.34 2.88
N LYS A 327 -41.70 -91.82 2.21
CA LYS A 327 -42.60 -90.96 1.43
C LYS A 327 -43.42 -90.04 2.32
N ILE A 328 -43.96 -90.54 3.44
CA ILE A 328 -44.68 -89.71 4.42
C ILE A 328 -43.77 -88.57 4.90
N ASN A 329 -42.55 -88.87 5.35
CA ASN A 329 -41.59 -87.86 5.79
C ASN A 329 -41.26 -86.81 4.71
N VAL A 330 -41.15 -87.25 3.44
CA VAL A 330 -40.93 -86.33 2.31
C VAL A 330 -42.14 -85.42 2.08
N LEU A 331 -43.37 -85.91 2.23
CA LEU A 331 -44.57 -85.08 2.08
C LEU A 331 -44.72 -84.11 3.26
N GLU A 332 -44.49 -84.56 4.50
CA GLU A 332 -44.56 -83.70 5.69
C GLU A 332 -43.54 -82.55 5.65
N SER A 333 -42.29 -82.85 5.28
CA SER A 333 -41.23 -81.84 5.15
C SER A 333 -41.46 -80.83 4.04
N ARG A 334 -42.46 -81.06 3.17
CA ARG A 334 -42.79 -80.21 2.01
C ARG A 334 -44.06 -79.39 2.21
N LYS A 335 -44.63 -79.39 3.42
CA LYS A 335 -45.69 -78.45 3.79
C LYS A 335 -45.17 -77.02 3.87
N ILE A 336 -46.00 -76.07 3.48
CA ILE A 336 -45.64 -74.65 3.37
C ILE A 336 -46.34 -73.85 4.47
N ALA A 337 -45.61 -72.97 5.14
CA ALA A 337 -46.18 -72.01 6.10
C ALA A 337 -46.86 -70.84 5.39
N THR A 338 -47.94 -70.32 5.98
CA THR A 338 -48.63 -69.11 5.49
C THR A 338 -47.88 -67.83 5.85
N PHE A 339 -48.02 -66.79 5.04
CA PHE A 339 -47.41 -65.47 5.24
C PHE A 339 -48.20 -64.59 6.23
N ASP A 340 -47.50 -63.83 7.08
CA ASP A 340 -48.11 -62.85 7.97
C ASP A 340 -48.41 -61.53 7.23
N LEU A 341 -49.62 -60.99 7.40
CA LEU A 341 -50.03 -59.72 6.79
C LEU A 341 -49.27 -58.52 7.37
N GLU A 342 -48.86 -58.59 8.64
CA GLU A 342 -48.20 -57.47 9.31
C GLU A 342 -46.80 -57.18 8.72
N GLU A 343 -46.15 -58.19 8.12
CA GLU A 343 -44.88 -58.03 7.40
C GLU A 343 -45.00 -57.10 6.19
N PHE A 344 -46.21 -56.96 5.62
CA PHE A 344 -46.49 -56.18 4.41
C PHE A 344 -47.27 -54.90 4.67
N LYS A 345 -47.36 -54.41 5.90
CA LYS A 345 -48.16 -53.20 6.26
C LYS A 345 -47.87 -51.93 5.50
N ASP A 346 -46.67 -51.85 4.92
CA ASP A 346 -46.20 -50.74 4.11
C ASP A 346 -46.72 -50.82 2.65
N ILE A 347 -47.30 -51.95 2.25
CA ILE A 347 -47.84 -52.25 0.91
C ILE A 347 -49.29 -52.77 1.06
N ARG A 348 -50.21 -51.93 1.56
CA ARG A 348 -51.56 -52.38 1.92
C ARG A 348 -52.38 -52.96 0.77
N HIS A 349 -52.14 -52.54 -0.47
CA HIS A 349 -52.93 -53.01 -1.61
C HIS A 349 -52.68 -54.49 -1.97
N ILE A 350 -51.57 -55.10 -1.54
CA ILE A 350 -51.31 -56.53 -1.76
C ILE A 350 -51.95 -57.44 -0.71
N TYR A 351 -52.59 -56.89 0.33
CA TYR A 351 -53.20 -57.66 1.42
C TYR A 351 -54.21 -58.69 0.92
N THR A 352 -55.00 -58.33 -0.10
CA THR A 352 -55.95 -59.25 -0.73
C THR A 352 -55.23 -60.43 -1.36
N SER A 353 -54.18 -60.17 -2.14
CA SER A 353 -53.36 -61.21 -2.77
C SER A 353 -52.62 -62.09 -1.76
N ILE A 354 -52.19 -61.54 -0.62
CA ILE A 354 -51.59 -62.31 0.49
C ILE A 354 -52.62 -63.24 1.15
N LYS A 355 -53.87 -62.82 1.30
CA LYS A 355 -54.95 -63.70 1.80
C LYS A 355 -55.30 -64.80 0.80
N GLU A 356 -55.33 -64.47 -0.49
CA GLU A 356 -55.57 -65.43 -1.57
C GLU A 356 -54.48 -66.50 -1.62
N ILE A 357 -53.20 -66.11 -1.63
CA ILE A 357 -52.09 -67.08 -1.67
C ILE A 357 -52.05 -67.96 -0.41
N ASN A 358 -52.36 -67.41 0.77
CA ASN A 358 -52.47 -68.20 2.00
C ASN A 358 -53.60 -69.23 1.96
N THR A 359 -54.65 -68.97 1.19
CA THR A 359 -55.76 -69.91 1.00
C THR A 359 -55.33 -71.06 0.09
N GLU A 360 -54.64 -70.76 -1.01
CA GLU A 360 -54.06 -71.77 -1.91
C GLU A 360 -52.96 -72.61 -1.23
N ILE A 361 -52.12 -72.02 -0.36
CA ILE A 361 -51.13 -72.74 0.46
C ILE A 361 -51.82 -73.75 1.39
N LYS A 362 -52.97 -73.39 1.99
CA LYS A 362 -53.74 -74.34 2.80
C LYS A 362 -54.25 -75.48 1.95
N SER A 363 -54.85 -75.20 0.79
CA SER A 363 -55.30 -76.25 -0.14
C SER A 363 -54.16 -77.17 -0.58
N TYR A 364 -52.96 -76.63 -0.83
CA TYR A 364 -51.75 -77.42 -1.12
C TYR A 364 -51.40 -78.37 0.04
N ASN A 365 -51.36 -77.87 1.28
CA ASN A 365 -51.06 -78.68 2.46
C ASN A 365 -52.16 -79.73 2.73
N ASP A 366 -53.43 -79.37 2.54
CA ASP A 366 -54.56 -80.28 2.71
C ASP A 366 -54.47 -81.46 1.73
N ILE A 367 -54.07 -81.22 0.47
CA ILE A 367 -53.80 -82.29 -0.50
C ILE A 367 -52.70 -83.21 0.04
N LEU A 368 -51.57 -82.66 0.51
CA LEU A 368 -50.49 -83.48 1.08
C LEU A 368 -50.96 -84.32 2.27
N ASP A 369 -51.81 -83.77 3.13
CA ASP A 369 -52.41 -84.48 4.26
C ASP A 369 -53.29 -85.67 3.83
N VAL A 370 -54.07 -85.51 2.75
CA VAL A 370 -54.84 -86.63 2.17
C VAL A 370 -53.91 -87.73 1.67
N TRP A 371 -52.81 -87.37 0.99
CA TRP A 371 -51.81 -88.34 0.52
C TRP A 371 -51.10 -89.06 1.67
N ILE A 372 -50.72 -88.34 2.72
CA ILE A 372 -50.11 -88.91 3.93
C ILE A 372 -51.06 -89.91 4.58
N LYS A 373 -52.32 -89.52 4.80
CA LYS A 373 -53.33 -90.40 5.38
C LYS A 373 -53.55 -91.68 4.55
N LYS A 374 -53.56 -91.56 3.22
CA LYS A 374 -53.69 -92.73 2.32
C LYS A 374 -52.48 -93.66 2.35
N LEU A 375 -51.29 -93.11 2.54
CA LEU A 375 -50.08 -93.90 2.76
C LEU A 375 -50.11 -94.65 4.09
N GLU A 376 -50.60 -94.02 5.16
CA GLU A 376 -50.83 -94.68 6.44
C GLU A 376 -51.85 -95.81 6.34
N GLU A 377 -52.97 -95.60 5.64
CA GLU A 377 -53.96 -96.65 5.34
C GLU A 377 -53.31 -97.80 4.54
N LYS A 378 -52.45 -97.49 3.57
CA LYS A 378 -51.72 -98.50 2.77
C LYS A 378 -50.75 -99.30 3.63
N LYS A 379 -50.09 -98.65 4.60
CA LYS A 379 -49.18 -99.30 5.55
C LYS A 379 -49.93 -100.34 6.38
N GLU A 380 -51.14 -100.03 6.81
CA GLU A 380 -51.99 -100.97 7.56
C GLU A 380 -52.57 -102.09 6.68
N SER A 381 -52.65 -101.91 5.36
CA SER A 381 -53.32 -102.84 4.42
C SER A 381 -52.45 -103.21 3.21
N LEU A 382 -51.24 -103.73 3.45
CA LEU A 382 -50.20 -103.98 2.43
C LEU A 382 -50.64 -104.82 1.22
N TYR A 383 -51.61 -105.73 1.40
CA TYR A 383 -52.08 -106.66 0.36
C TYR A 383 -53.23 -106.09 -0.48
N ILE A 384 -53.78 -104.94 -0.10
CA ILE A 384 -54.92 -104.30 -0.75
C ILE A 384 -54.43 -103.12 -1.60
N VAL A 385 -54.96 -103.01 -2.81
CA VAL A 385 -54.76 -101.83 -3.64
C VAL A 385 -55.63 -100.70 -3.09
N LEU A 386 -55.01 -99.56 -2.79
CA LEU A 386 -55.74 -98.36 -2.42
C LEU A 386 -55.74 -97.39 -3.59
N ASP A 387 -56.91 -96.86 -3.89
CA ASP A 387 -57.06 -95.77 -4.85
C ASP A 387 -57.20 -94.44 -4.11
N ILE A 388 -56.83 -93.35 -4.79
CA ILE A 388 -56.91 -92.00 -4.27
C ILE A 388 -57.52 -91.10 -5.33
N GLU A 389 -58.39 -90.19 -4.90
CA GLU A 389 -58.97 -89.20 -5.79
C GLU A 389 -57.87 -88.33 -6.41
N LYS A 390 -57.99 -88.07 -7.71
CA LYS A 390 -57.06 -87.18 -8.40
C LYS A 390 -57.36 -85.74 -8.03
N TYR A 391 -56.48 -85.14 -7.22
CA TYR A 391 -56.48 -83.70 -6.95
C TYR A 391 -55.67 -82.95 -8.00
N ASP A 392 -56.12 -81.74 -8.37
CA ASP A 392 -55.39 -80.86 -9.30
C ASP A 392 -54.21 -80.15 -8.59
N PHE A 393 -53.24 -80.95 -8.17
CA PHE A 393 -52.06 -80.46 -7.45
C PHE A 393 -51.23 -79.47 -8.29
N ALA A 394 -51.10 -79.74 -9.58
CA ALA A 394 -50.41 -78.87 -10.52
C ALA A 394 -51.13 -77.53 -10.71
N GLY A 395 -52.47 -77.53 -10.74
CA GLY A 395 -53.29 -76.31 -10.77
C GLY A 395 -53.09 -75.44 -9.54
N VAL A 396 -53.12 -76.02 -8.34
CA VAL A 396 -52.84 -75.31 -7.08
C VAL A 396 -51.44 -74.70 -7.09
N GLN A 397 -50.41 -75.46 -7.49
CA GLN A 397 -49.04 -74.94 -7.62
C GLN A 397 -48.94 -73.76 -8.60
N LYS A 398 -49.64 -73.86 -9.74
CA LYS A 398 -49.66 -72.79 -10.75
C LYS A 398 -50.37 -71.53 -10.25
N ASN A 399 -51.46 -71.68 -9.50
CA ASN A 399 -52.16 -70.55 -8.89
C ASN A 399 -51.28 -69.83 -7.88
N ILE A 400 -50.61 -70.57 -6.98
CA ILE A 400 -49.65 -70.01 -6.02
C ILE A 400 -48.53 -69.27 -6.77
N ALA A 401 -47.94 -69.88 -7.81
CA ALA A 401 -46.88 -69.25 -8.60
C ALA A 401 -47.35 -67.95 -9.29
N SER A 402 -48.57 -67.92 -9.83
CA SER A 402 -49.12 -66.70 -10.44
C SER A 402 -49.34 -65.59 -9.40
N LEU A 403 -49.80 -65.92 -8.20
CA LEU A 403 -50.00 -64.95 -7.12
C LEU A 403 -48.66 -64.43 -6.59
N LEU A 404 -47.67 -65.31 -6.42
CA LEU A 404 -46.30 -64.92 -6.06
C LEU A 404 -45.70 -63.90 -7.03
N SER A 405 -45.85 -64.13 -8.34
CA SER A 405 -45.34 -63.20 -9.37
C SER A 405 -45.93 -61.80 -9.21
N LYS A 406 -47.25 -61.71 -9.01
CA LYS A 406 -47.95 -60.42 -8.83
C LYS A 406 -47.50 -59.71 -7.55
N ILE A 407 -47.37 -60.45 -6.45
CA ILE A 407 -46.93 -59.90 -5.17
C ILE A 407 -45.47 -59.39 -5.28
N ASN A 408 -44.58 -60.15 -5.92
CA ASN A 408 -43.18 -59.77 -6.08
C ASN A 408 -42.98 -58.56 -7.02
N GLU A 409 -43.83 -58.39 -8.03
CA GLU A 409 -43.84 -57.20 -8.89
C GLU A 409 -44.13 -55.93 -8.07
N GLU A 410 -45.15 -55.99 -7.19
CA GLU A 410 -45.50 -54.88 -6.30
C GLU A 410 -44.42 -54.59 -5.25
N ILE A 411 -43.78 -55.64 -4.70
CA ILE A 411 -42.62 -55.48 -3.80
C ILE A 411 -41.45 -54.79 -4.52
N THR A 412 -41.19 -55.15 -5.78
CA THR A 412 -40.12 -54.55 -6.59
C THR A 412 -40.38 -53.07 -6.85
N ASN A 413 -41.59 -52.72 -7.31
CA ASN A 413 -42.02 -51.33 -7.53
C ASN A 413 -41.91 -50.47 -6.25
N TYR A 414 -42.30 -51.03 -5.10
CA TYR A 414 -42.12 -50.37 -3.80
C TYR A 414 -40.64 -50.13 -3.45
N ASN A 415 -39.78 -51.13 -3.65
CA ASN A 415 -38.35 -51.03 -3.36
C ASN A 415 -37.62 -50.03 -4.28
N GLU A 416 -38.03 -49.92 -5.54
CA GLU A 416 -37.52 -48.91 -6.49
C GLU A 416 -37.90 -47.50 -6.04
N LYS A 417 -39.17 -47.28 -5.68
CA LYS A 417 -39.65 -45.98 -5.16
C LYS A 417 -38.95 -45.56 -3.87
N LEU A 418 -38.54 -46.51 -3.02
CA LEU A 418 -37.73 -46.23 -1.83
C LEU A 418 -36.29 -45.83 -2.16
N ALA A 419 -35.70 -46.39 -3.21
CA ALA A 419 -34.33 -46.07 -3.61
C ALA A 419 -34.21 -44.64 -4.18
N ASP A 420 -35.27 -44.15 -4.83
CA ASP A 420 -35.33 -42.82 -5.47
C ASP A 420 -35.94 -41.72 -4.57
N LEU A 421 -36.12 -41.96 -3.27
CA LEU A 421 -36.85 -41.03 -2.39
C LEU A 421 -36.19 -39.64 -2.27
N GLU A 422 -34.86 -39.57 -2.33
CA GLU A 422 -34.14 -38.28 -2.40
C GLU A 422 -34.34 -37.57 -3.74
N LYS A 423 -34.41 -38.31 -4.85
CA LYS A 423 -34.69 -37.76 -6.18
C LYS A 423 -36.11 -37.20 -6.26
N VAL A 424 -37.10 -37.89 -5.68
CA VAL A 424 -38.47 -37.38 -5.55
C VAL A 424 -38.51 -36.10 -4.70
N ARG A 425 -37.69 -36.02 -3.64
CA ARG A 425 -37.56 -34.79 -2.84
C ARG A 425 -36.98 -33.63 -3.65
N GLU A 426 -35.96 -33.88 -4.45
CA GLU A 426 -35.35 -32.89 -5.35
C GLU A 426 -36.33 -32.43 -6.42
N ASP A 427 -37.06 -33.35 -7.06
CA ASP A 427 -38.10 -33.06 -8.05
C ASP A 427 -39.25 -32.23 -7.46
N LEU A 428 -39.64 -32.49 -6.21
CA LEU A 428 -40.63 -31.69 -5.47
C LEU A 428 -40.13 -30.27 -5.19
N ILE A 429 -38.86 -30.11 -4.79
CA ILE A 429 -38.25 -28.79 -4.57
C ILE A 429 -38.18 -28.00 -5.88
N GLN A 430 -37.80 -28.67 -6.97
CA GLN A 430 -37.77 -28.08 -8.30
C GLN A 430 -39.18 -27.65 -8.71
N THR A 431 -40.15 -28.57 -8.75
CA THR A 431 -41.55 -28.30 -9.12
C THR A 431 -42.17 -27.17 -8.29
N ASN A 432 -41.88 -27.10 -6.99
CA ASN A 432 -42.32 -26.00 -6.13
C ASN A 432 -41.72 -24.65 -6.56
N SER A 433 -40.47 -24.62 -6.99
CA SER A 433 -39.81 -23.41 -7.52
C SER A 433 -40.41 -22.99 -8.87
N GLU A 434 -40.78 -23.95 -9.71
CA GLU A 434 -41.45 -23.69 -11.00
C GLU A 434 -42.85 -23.08 -10.80
N LEU A 435 -43.62 -23.61 -9.85
CA LEU A 435 -44.92 -23.05 -9.50
C LEU A 435 -44.80 -21.59 -9.05
N VAL A 436 -43.84 -21.28 -8.19
CA VAL A 436 -43.59 -19.91 -7.71
C VAL A 436 -43.23 -18.97 -8.86
N SER A 437 -42.43 -19.45 -9.81
CA SER A 437 -42.05 -18.68 -10.99
C SER A 437 -43.28 -18.30 -11.84
N LEU A 438 -44.19 -19.25 -12.07
CA LEU A 438 -45.44 -18.99 -12.81
C LEU A 438 -46.42 -18.10 -12.02
N GLU A 439 -46.53 -18.29 -10.71
CA GLU A 439 -47.48 -17.56 -9.84
C GLU A 439 -47.05 -16.11 -9.59
N TYR A 440 -45.74 -15.84 -9.44
CA TYR A 440 -45.24 -14.59 -8.88
C TYR A 440 -44.12 -13.92 -9.69
N SER A 441 -43.84 -14.36 -10.92
CA SER A 441 -42.81 -13.75 -11.81
C SER A 441 -42.97 -12.24 -11.98
N ALA A 442 -44.19 -11.76 -12.22
CA ALA A 442 -44.45 -10.32 -12.40
C ALA A 442 -44.12 -9.50 -11.14
N VAL A 443 -44.48 -10.02 -9.96
CA VAL A 443 -44.21 -9.38 -8.66
C VAL A 443 -42.70 -9.38 -8.35
N PHE A 444 -42.02 -10.48 -8.67
CA PHE A 444 -40.58 -10.59 -8.48
C PHE A 444 -39.79 -9.67 -9.41
N GLU A 445 -40.14 -9.59 -10.70
CA GLU A 445 -39.49 -8.67 -11.64
C GLU A 445 -39.71 -7.20 -11.25
N ASP A 446 -40.89 -6.86 -10.72
CA ASP A 446 -41.14 -5.52 -10.20
C ASP A 446 -40.29 -5.19 -8.96
N TYR A 447 -40.15 -6.13 -8.01
CA TYR A 447 -39.22 -6.00 -6.88
C TYR A 447 -37.77 -5.83 -7.36
N LYS A 448 -37.30 -6.71 -8.23
CA LYS A 448 -35.93 -6.72 -8.76
C LYS A 448 -35.59 -5.43 -9.50
N LYS A 449 -36.49 -4.96 -10.36
CA LYS A 449 -36.34 -3.68 -11.09
C LYS A 449 -36.20 -2.51 -10.12
N THR A 450 -37.01 -2.50 -9.07
CA THR A 450 -37.02 -1.41 -8.07
C THR A 450 -35.77 -1.44 -7.20
N LEU A 451 -35.31 -2.63 -6.80
CA LEU A 451 -34.07 -2.81 -6.06
C LEU A 451 -32.86 -2.36 -6.89
N ALA A 452 -32.81 -2.72 -8.17
CA ALA A 452 -31.77 -2.25 -9.09
C ALA A 452 -31.80 -0.73 -9.27
N GLN A 453 -32.99 -0.13 -9.34
CA GLN A 453 -33.14 1.32 -9.40
C GLN A 453 -32.63 2.00 -8.11
N TYR A 454 -32.95 1.46 -6.94
CA TYR A 454 -32.45 1.97 -5.66
C TYR A 454 -30.92 1.95 -5.59
N HIS A 455 -30.29 0.84 -5.94
CA HIS A 455 -28.82 0.74 -5.98
C HIS A 455 -28.20 1.72 -6.97
N LYS A 456 -28.80 1.89 -8.16
CA LYS A 456 -28.32 2.87 -9.13
C LYS A 456 -28.34 4.30 -8.59
N GLU A 457 -29.40 4.69 -7.88
CA GLU A 457 -29.48 6.02 -7.27
C GLU A 457 -28.46 6.17 -6.12
N LEU A 458 -28.23 5.13 -5.31
CA LEU A 458 -27.17 5.13 -4.28
C LEU A 458 -25.77 5.31 -4.88
N ASP A 459 -25.45 4.57 -5.95
CA ASP A 459 -24.17 4.71 -6.65
C ASP A 459 -24.00 6.12 -7.21
N THR A 460 -25.08 6.67 -7.79
CA THR A 460 -25.09 8.05 -8.31
C THR A 460 -24.88 9.07 -7.18
N GLN A 461 -25.54 8.89 -6.02
CA GLN A 461 -25.33 9.74 -4.84
C GLN A 461 -23.89 9.68 -4.35
N LYS A 462 -23.30 8.49 -4.31
CA LYS A 462 -21.91 8.28 -3.92
C LYS A 462 -20.96 9.05 -4.84
N ASP A 463 -21.11 8.91 -6.16
CA ASP A 463 -20.30 9.64 -7.15
C ASP A 463 -20.35 11.16 -6.97
N TYR A 464 -21.54 11.73 -6.75
CA TYR A 464 -21.68 13.16 -6.50
C TYR A 464 -21.11 13.59 -5.15
N SER A 465 -21.23 12.75 -4.11
CA SER A 465 -20.65 13.03 -2.79
C SER A 465 -19.12 13.04 -2.82
N GLU A 466 -18.49 12.14 -3.58
CA GLU A 466 -17.04 12.10 -3.78
C GLU A 466 -16.56 13.34 -4.55
N LYS A 467 -17.27 13.74 -5.60
CA LYS A 467 -16.99 15.00 -6.33
C LYS A 467 -17.12 16.23 -5.43
N LEU A 468 -18.14 16.27 -4.56
CA LEU A 468 -18.32 17.38 -3.61
C LEU A 468 -17.19 17.43 -2.59
N ALA A 469 -16.77 16.28 -2.05
CA ALA A 469 -15.65 16.19 -1.12
C ALA A 469 -14.35 16.70 -1.73
N ALA A 470 -14.05 16.32 -2.98
CA ALA A 470 -12.88 16.81 -3.71
C ALA A 470 -12.90 18.34 -3.92
N LEU A 471 -14.06 18.91 -4.23
CA LEU A 471 -14.22 20.37 -4.35
C LEU A 471 -14.01 21.08 -3.00
N ILE A 472 -14.51 20.51 -1.89
CA ILE A 472 -14.30 21.07 -0.54
C ILE A 472 -12.82 21.04 -0.16
N GLU A 473 -12.11 19.95 -0.47
CA GLU A 473 -10.67 19.85 -0.23
C GLU A 473 -9.90 20.89 -1.04
N SER A 474 -10.24 21.04 -2.34
CA SER A 474 -9.67 22.07 -3.21
C SER A 474 -9.91 23.48 -2.66
N GLU A 475 -11.14 23.80 -2.23
CA GLU A 475 -11.50 25.08 -1.63
C GLU A 475 -10.67 25.38 -0.37
N ASN A 476 -10.54 24.40 0.52
CA ASN A 476 -9.76 24.53 1.75
C ASN A 476 -8.27 24.78 1.44
N SER A 477 -7.71 24.09 0.45
CA SER A 477 -6.33 24.28 0.02
C SER A 477 -6.08 25.71 -0.52
N LEU A 478 -7.00 26.25 -1.31
CA LEU A 478 -6.92 27.61 -1.84
C LEU A 478 -7.10 28.67 -0.75
N LYS A 479 -8.02 28.47 0.20
CA LYS A 479 -8.19 29.34 1.37
C LYS A 479 -6.94 29.36 2.26
N ALA A 480 -6.29 28.21 2.46
CA ALA A 480 -5.04 28.12 3.21
C ALA A 480 -3.90 28.89 2.52
N LYS A 481 -3.76 28.76 1.19
CA LYS A 481 -2.80 29.55 0.41
C LYS A 481 -3.00 31.06 0.62
N LYS A 482 -4.24 31.55 0.53
CA LYS A 482 -4.58 32.97 0.73
C LYS A 482 -4.25 33.47 2.14
N ALA A 483 -4.41 32.64 3.17
CA ALA A 483 -4.05 32.98 4.54
C ALA A 483 -2.53 33.08 4.74
N ASN A 484 -1.77 32.15 4.16
CA ASN A 484 -0.30 32.13 4.24
C ASN A 484 0.33 33.38 3.60
N GLU A 485 -0.19 33.85 2.47
CA GLU A 485 0.28 35.08 1.80
C GLU A 485 0.15 36.33 2.68
N LYS A 486 -0.96 36.44 3.43
CA LYS A 486 -1.18 37.57 4.35
C LYS A 486 -0.18 37.56 5.50
N ILE A 487 0.11 36.38 6.05
CA ILE A 487 1.12 36.21 7.10
C ILE A 487 2.50 36.61 6.56
N ALA A 488 2.85 36.21 5.34
CA ALA A 488 4.11 36.58 4.69
C ALA A 488 4.25 38.10 4.51
N LEU A 489 3.18 38.80 4.10
CA LEU A 489 3.19 40.27 3.98
C LEU A 489 3.44 40.97 5.32
N ASP A 490 2.78 40.51 6.39
CA ASP A 490 2.97 41.06 7.73
C ASP A 490 4.40 40.84 8.24
N GLU A 491 4.99 39.68 7.97
CA GLU A 491 6.40 39.39 8.31
C GLU A 491 7.37 40.27 7.53
N ILE A 492 7.16 40.48 6.22
CA ILE A 492 8.00 41.39 5.43
C ILE A 492 7.95 42.81 6.00
N ASN A 493 6.77 43.29 6.37
CA ASN A 493 6.62 44.63 6.96
C ASN A 493 7.33 44.77 8.32
N LYS A 494 7.33 43.72 9.17
CA LYS A 494 8.11 43.71 10.42
C LYS A 494 9.62 43.78 10.14
N LYS A 495 10.10 43.07 9.11
CA LYS A 495 11.52 43.10 8.70
C LYS A 495 11.92 44.47 8.15
N LEU A 496 11.05 45.12 7.37
CA LEU A 496 11.27 46.49 6.88
C LEU A 496 11.35 47.49 8.04
N GLU A 497 10.42 47.43 9.00
CA GLU A 497 10.46 48.27 10.21
C GLU A 497 11.77 48.08 11.00
N TYR A 498 12.25 46.84 11.10
CA TYR A 498 13.51 46.52 11.78
C TYR A 498 14.74 47.11 11.06
N ILE A 499 14.83 46.98 9.73
CA ILE A 499 15.97 47.52 8.95
C ILE A 499 15.99 49.05 8.99
N PHE A 500 14.82 49.68 8.90
CA PHE A 500 14.72 51.12 8.81
C PHE A 500 14.77 51.84 10.17
N PHE A 501 14.67 51.09 11.28
CA PHE A 501 14.49 51.61 12.64
C PHE A 501 13.34 52.62 12.75
N GLU A 502 12.36 52.53 11.86
CA GLU A 502 11.28 53.49 11.72
C GLU A 502 10.04 52.79 11.18
N LYS A 503 8.96 52.87 11.94
CA LYS A 503 7.66 52.35 11.53
C LYS A 503 7.11 53.12 10.34
N ASP A 504 6.50 52.41 9.41
CA ASP A 504 5.87 52.95 8.19
C ASP A 504 6.82 53.75 7.28
N ARG A 505 8.17 53.67 7.47
CA ARG A 505 9.14 54.28 6.54
C ARG A 505 8.97 53.72 5.14
N ILE A 506 8.89 52.39 5.03
CA ILE A 506 8.42 51.66 3.86
C ILE A 506 7.51 50.54 4.37
N LYS A 507 6.33 50.43 3.77
CA LYS A 507 5.35 49.39 4.07
C LYS A 507 4.73 48.87 2.79
N LEU A 508 4.67 47.56 2.66
CA LEU A 508 3.94 46.89 1.61
C LEU A 508 2.48 46.73 2.04
N THR A 509 1.57 47.06 1.13
CA THR A 509 0.12 46.91 1.28
C THR A 509 -0.43 46.19 0.07
N GLN A 510 -1.56 45.53 0.23
CA GLN A 510 -2.23 44.86 -0.88
C GLN A 510 -3.48 45.65 -1.26
N ASP A 511 -3.74 45.83 -2.55
CA ASP A 511 -5.00 46.40 -3.02
C ASP A 511 -6.10 45.35 -3.19
N ARG A 512 -7.27 45.79 -3.65
CA ARG A 512 -8.46 44.95 -3.83
C ARG A 512 -8.32 43.92 -4.96
N GLU A 513 -7.35 44.10 -5.84
CA GLU A 513 -7.08 43.18 -6.96
C GLU A 513 -5.95 42.19 -6.61
N GLY A 514 -5.40 42.27 -5.39
CA GLY A 514 -4.32 41.41 -4.92
C GLY A 514 -2.92 41.93 -5.24
N ASP A 515 -2.79 43.10 -5.89
CA ASP A 515 -1.49 43.68 -6.24
C ASP A 515 -0.84 44.33 -5.02
N TYR A 516 0.48 44.15 -4.89
CA TYR A 516 1.28 44.78 -3.84
C TYR A 516 1.66 46.21 -4.22
N ASN A 517 1.28 47.15 -3.35
CA ASN A 517 1.58 48.57 -3.41
C ASN A 517 2.50 48.98 -2.26
N VAL A 518 3.37 49.95 -2.51
CA VAL A 518 4.33 50.45 -1.51
C VAL A 518 3.85 51.78 -0.95
N LYS A 519 3.81 51.88 0.37
CA LYS A 519 3.62 53.13 1.10
C LYS A 519 4.93 53.56 1.73
N ALA A 520 5.35 54.79 1.45
CA ALA A 520 6.46 55.43 2.15
C ALA A 520 5.93 56.53 3.06
N ARG A 521 6.18 56.42 4.37
CA ARG A 521 5.66 57.35 5.39
C ARG A 521 4.13 57.56 5.27
N GLY A 522 3.41 56.47 5.04
CA GLY A 522 1.95 56.45 4.88
C GLY A 522 1.41 56.94 3.54
N LYS A 523 2.24 57.43 2.61
CA LYS A 523 1.83 57.89 1.28
C LYS A 523 2.10 56.82 0.23
N ASP A 524 1.18 56.65 -0.72
CA ASP A 524 1.37 55.72 -1.85
C ASP A 524 2.52 56.19 -2.76
N VAL A 525 3.48 55.30 -2.98
CA VAL A 525 4.65 55.57 -3.81
C VAL A 525 4.76 54.53 -4.92
N LYS A 526 5.01 55.01 -6.14
CA LYS A 526 5.28 54.16 -7.30
C LYS A 526 6.64 53.49 -7.09
N LEU A 527 6.76 52.19 -7.40
CA LEU A 527 8.02 51.45 -7.30
C LEU A 527 9.21 52.10 -8.02
N LYS A 528 8.95 52.82 -9.12
CA LYS A 528 9.99 53.53 -9.89
C LYS A 528 10.55 54.76 -9.17
N ASN A 529 9.84 55.23 -8.15
CA ASN A 529 10.23 56.36 -7.34
C ASN A 529 10.98 55.91 -6.08
N LEU A 530 11.05 54.61 -5.80
CA LEU A 530 11.92 54.08 -4.75
C LEU A 530 13.38 54.13 -5.23
N SER A 531 14.27 54.45 -4.30
CA SER A 531 15.71 54.36 -4.58
C SER A 531 16.09 52.91 -4.90
N VAL A 532 17.22 52.73 -5.60
CA VAL A 532 17.79 51.38 -5.83
C VAL A 532 17.98 50.64 -4.51
N GLY A 533 18.51 51.32 -3.49
CA GLY A 533 18.73 50.70 -2.19
C GLY A 533 17.45 50.27 -1.46
N GLU A 534 16.38 51.06 -1.53
CA GLU A 534 15.09 50.66 -0.94
C GLU A 534 14.48 49.44 -1.65
N ARG A 535 14.66 49.32 -2.97
CA ARG A 535 14.26 48.12 -3.72
C ARG A 535 15.07 46.90 -3.29
N ASN A 536 16.37 47.06 -3.11
CA ASN A 536 17.25 45.99 -2.62
C ASN A 536 16.89 45.55 -1.19
N ILE A 537 16.50 46.48 -0.32
CA ILE A 537 16.04 46.15 1.03
C ILE A 537 14.72 45.36 0.99
N ILE A 538 13.77 45.76 0.12
CA ILE A 538 12.50 45.03 -0.06
C ILE A 538 12.76 43.61 -0.59
N SER A 539 13.62 43.45 -1.60
CA SER A 539 13.97 42.12 -2.13
C SER A 539 14.65 41.26 -1.08
N LEU A 540 15.51 41.85 -0.25
CA LEU A 540 16.20 41.14 0.83
C LEU A 540 15.22 40.65 1.90
N CYS A 541 14.29 41.50 2.36
CA CYS A 541 13.26 41.09 3.32
C CYS A 541 12.41 39.95 2.77
N TYR A 542 12.00 40.04 1.51
CA TYR A 542 11.23 39.00 0.84
C TYR A 542 11.99 37.70 0.70
N TYR A 543 13.25 37.74 0.27
CA TYR A 543 14.11 36.56 0.14
C TYR A 543 14.10 35.74 1.42
N PHE A 544 14.39 36.36 2.57
CA PHE A 544 14.39 35.63 3.84
C PHE A 544 13.01 35.16 4.27
N THR A 545 11.93 35.90 3.97
CA THR A 545 10.57 35.44 4.27
C THR A 545 10.19 34.22 3.42
N LYS A 546 10.62 34.19 2.15
CA LYS A 546 10.39 33.08 1.22
C LYS A 546 11.05 31.79 1.70
N LEU A 547 12.21 31.87 2.37
CA LEU A 547 12.89 30.69 2.90
C LEU A 547 11.97 29.83 3.77
N TYR A 548 11.11 30.41 4.60
CA TYR A 548 10.22 29.64 5.50
C TYR A 548 8.75 29.74 5.11
N GLU A 549 8.45 30.07 3.86
CA GLU A 549 7.09 30.07 3.35
C GLU A 549 6.51 28.65 3.44
N ASN A 550 5.30 28.54 4.00
CA ASN A 550 4.62 27.26 4.31
C ASN A 550 5.33 26.39 5.37
N CYS A 551 6.24 26.94 6.18
CA CYS A 551 6.73 26.29 7.40
C CYS A 551 5.91 26.72 8.63
N GLU A 552 5.70 25.80 9.57
CA GLU A 552 5.12 26.15 10.88
C GLU A 552 6.06 27.09 11.64
N GLU A 553 5.50 27.97 12.47
CA GLU A 553 6.24 29.05 13.13
C GLU A 553 7.39 28.55 14.02
N ASN A 554 7.25 27.35 14.59
CA ASN A 554 8.27 26.71 15.43
C ASN A 554 9.39 26.01 14.64
N ASN A 555 9.21 25.81 13.32
CA ASN A 555 10.09 24.97 12.49
C ASN A 555 10.65 25.74 11.27
N LYS A 556 10.72 27.08 11.33
CA LYS A 556 11.09 27.97 10.19
C LYS A 556 12.39 27.59 9.49
N TYR A 557 13.38 27.07 10.22
CA TYR A 557 14.72 26.79 9.69
C TYR A 557 15.22 25.37 9.99
N ASP A 558 14.30 24.43 10.21
CA ASP A 558 14.63 23.05 10.60
C ASP A 558 15.17 22.23 9.44
N LYS A 559 14.91 22.64 8.19
CA LYS A 559 15.40 21.95 7.00
C LYS A 559 16.85 22.33 6.70
N PRO A 560 17.71 21.37 6.33
CA PRO A 560 19.09 21.65 5.96
C PRO A 560 19.14 22.39 4.63
N ARG A 561 19.79 23.57 4.58
CA ARG A 561 19.85 24.44 3.39
C ARG A 561 21.24 24.91 3.04
N LEU A 562 21.49 25.10 1.74
CA LEU A 562 22.65 25.81 1.24
C LEU A 562 22.21 27.20 0.75
N ILE A 563 22.64 28.23 1.48
CA ILE A 563 22.29 29.61 1.18
C ILE A 563 23.46 30.28 0.47
N ILE A 564 23.22 30.81 -0.73
CA ILE A 564 24.19 31.59 -1.50
C ILE A 564 23.71 33.03 -1.59
N VAL A 565 24.55 33.98 -1.19
CA VAL A 565 24.22 35.41 -1.18
C VAL A 565 25.30 36.18 -1.93
N ASP A 566 24.94 36.79 -3.06
CA ASP A 566 25.81 37.67 -3.84
C ASP A 566 25.55 39.14 -3.52
N ASP A 567 26.56 39.78 -2.94
CA ASP A 567 26.64 41.21 -2.66
C ASP A 567 25.38 41.81 -2.01
N PRO A 568 24.97 41.33 -0.82
CA PRO A 568 23.69 41.71 -0.21
C PRO A 568 23.59 43.17 0.26
N ILE A 569 24.69 43.92 0.20
CA ILE A 569 24.75 45.34 0.55
C ILE A 569 25.40 46.09 -0.59
N SER A 570 24.62 46.91 -1.29
CA SER A 570 25.14 47.76 -2.35
C SER A 570 25.86 48.99 -1.77
N SER A 571 26.76 49.58 -2.55
CA SER A 571 27.34 50.90 -2.24
C SER A 571 26.25 51.99 -2.09
N LEU A 572 25.09 51.80 -2.71
CA LEU A 572 23.92 52.67 -2.63
C LEU A 572 23.14 52.56 -1.30
N ASP A 573 23.39 51.52 -0.49
CA ASP A 573 22.67 51.24 0.75
C ASP A 573 23.29 51.89 2.00
N PHE A 574 24.25 52.80 1.84
CA PHE A 574 25.07 53.36 2.93
C PHE A 574 24.27 53.85 4.14
N ASN A 575 23.16 54.55 3.90
CA ASN A 575 22.34 55.15 4.96
C ASN A 575 21.62 54.13 5.85
N ASN A 576 21.42 52.89 5.37
CA ASN A 576 20.71 51.83 6.11
C ASN A 576 21.63 50.65 6.45
N LYS A 577 22.96 50.78 6.23
CA LYS A 577 23.92 49.68 6.44
C LYS A 577 23.82 49.04 7.81
N ILE A 578 23.69 49.82 8.89
CA ILE A 578 23.57 49.28 10.26
C ILE A 578 22.33 48.38 10.38
N GLY A 579 21.17 48.87 9.93
CA GLY A 579 19.93 48.09 9.96
C GLY A 579 20.00 46.82 9.12
N ILE A 580 20.63 46.88 7.94
CA ILE A 580 20.84 45.71 7.09
C ILE A 580 21.79 44.71 7.77
N TYR A 581 22.92 45.13 8.33
CA TYR A 581 23.81 44.22 9.07
C TYR A 581 23.13 43.58 10.28
N SER A 582 22.38 44.35 11.05
CA SER A 582 21.61 43.84 12.19
C SER A 582 20.57 42.80 11.75
N PHE A 583 19.88 43.07 10.64
CA PHE A 583 18.89 42.16 10.06
C PHE A 583 19.53 40.88 9.55
N MET A 584 20.58 40.99 8.73
CA MET A 584 21.33 39.85 8.20
C MET A 584 21.90 38.99 9.32
N ARG A 585 22.44 39.61 10.38
CA ARG A 585 22.90 38.88 11.57
C ARG A 585 21.79 38.08 12.21
N LYS A 586 20.60 38.67 12.35
CA LYS A 586 19.43 37.99 12.92
C LYS A 586 19.04 36.77 12.08
N GLU A 587 18.81 36.96 10.78
CA GLU A 587 18.34 35.89 9.90
C GLU A 587 19.39 34.76 9.78
N PHE A 588 20.68 35.10 9.57
CA PHE A 588 21.72 34.08 9.50
C PHE A 588 21.91 33.33 10.82
N LYS A 589 21.78 34.00 11.97
CA LYS A 589 21.80 33.34 13.28
C LYS A 589 20.65 32.32 13.38
N GLU A 590 19.43 32.71 13.01
CA GLU A 590 18.26 31.82 13.04
C GLU A 590 18.45 30.61 12.12
N ILE A 591 18.93 30.82 10.89
CA ILE A 591 19.24 29.75 9.93
C ILE A 591 20.28 28.77 10.49
N LEU A 592 21.38 29.29 11.03
CA LEU A 592 22.50 28.47 11.49
C LEU A 592 22.18 27.69 12.77
N LEU A 593 21.32 28.24 13.63
CA LEU A 593 20.85 27.59 14.85
C LEU A 593 19.72 26.61 14.60
N GLY A 594 18.79 26.92 13.68
CA GLY A 594 17.65 26.08 13.35
C GLY A 594 18.04 24.73 12.77
N ASN A 595 19.09 24.67 11.95
CA ASN A 595 19.62 23.40 11.46
C ASN A 595 21.14 23.39 11.41
N LYS A 596 21.75 22.40 12.08
CA LYS A 596 23.22 22.23 12.18
C LYS A 596 23.92 21.90 10.86
N GLU A 597 23.18 21.40 9.88
CA GLU A 597 23.71 21.09 8.54
C GLU A 597 23.64 22.27 7.57
N SER A 598 22.88 23.32 7.87
CA SER A 598 22.77 24.48 6.98
C SER A 598 24.11 25.18 6.82
N LYS A 599 24.40 25.58 5.58
CA LYS A 599 25.64 26.24 5.14
C LYS A 599 25.36 27.54 4.40
N ILE A 600 26.26 28.50 4.52
CA ILE A 600 26.15 29.83 3.90
C ILE A 600 27.40 30.13 3.08
N ILE A 601 27.22 30.62 1.86
CA ILE A 601 28.26 31.20 1.00
C ILE A 601 27.87 32.66 0.76
N LEU A 602 28.74 33.58 1.16
CA LEU A 602 28.50 35.02 0.99
C LEU A 602 29.62 35.63 0.16
N PHE A 603 29.23 36.28 -0.93
CA PHE A 603 30.12 37.04 -1.81
C PHE A 603 29.95 38.54 -1.57
N SER A 604 31.04 39.30 -1.68
CA SER A 604 30.96 40.75 -1.86
C SER A 604 32.18 41.29 -2.59
N HIS A 605 31.97 42.40 -3.29
CA HIS A 605 33.05 43.19 -3.88
C HIS A 605 33.56 44.30 -2.95
N ASP A 606 32.82 44.62 -1.88
CA ASP A 606 33.25 45.59 -0.88
C ASP A 606 34.01 44.91 0.25
N PHE A 607 35.29 45.26 0.38
CA PHE A 607 36.14 44.68 1.41
C PHE A 607 35.69 45.09 2.82
N GLN A 608 35.13 46.29 2.99
CA GLN A 608 34.65 46.76 4.28
C GLN A 608 33.42 45.94 4.72
N SER A 609 32.48 45.69 3.83
CA SER A 609 31.37 44.77 4.07
C SER A 609 31.85 43.37 4.45
N MET A 610 32.86 42.83 3.77
CA MET A 610 33.44 41.53 4.12
C MET A 610 34.04 41.48 5.53
N ILE A 611 34.69 42.55 6.00
CA ILE A 611 35.15 42.66 7.39
C ILE A 611 33.96 42.63 8.36
N GLN A 612 32.87 43.36 8.06
CA GLN A 612 31.69 43.38 8.93
C GLN A 612 31.00 42.01 8.98
N PHE A 613 30.85 41.35 7.83
CA PHE A 613 30.32 39.98 7.79
C PHE A 613 31.21 39.00 8.53
N SER A 614 32.54 39.13 8.43
CA SER A 614 33.47 38.33 9.23
C SER A 614 33.19 38.49 10.72
N LYS A 615 33.19 39.73 11.23
CA LYS A 615 32.93 40.01 12.64
C LYS A 615 31.55 39.50 13.07
N MET A 616 30.53 39.65 12.23
CA MET A 616 29.18 39.16 12.47
C MET A 616 29.16 37.63 12.66
N PHE A 617 29.81 36.86 11.78
CA PHE A 617 29.87 35.41 11.91
C PHE A 617 30.78 34.94 13.05
N ASP A 618 31.85 35.69 13.36
CA ASP A 618 32.69 35.44 14.53
C ASP A 618 31.88 35.60 15.83
N ASP A 619 31.08 36.66 15.94
CA ASP A 619 30.15 36.91 17.07
C ASP A 619 29.06 35.83 17.18
N ILE A 620 28.45 35.41 16.07
CA ILE A 620 27.52 34.26 16.07
C ILE A 620 28.22 33.00 16.56
N GLY A 621 29.47 32.77 16.14
CA GLY A 621 30.27 31.64 16.59
C GLY A 621 30.62 31.70 18.07
N GLU A 622 30.93 32.87 18.62
CA GLU A 622 31.13 33.08 20.07
C GLU A 622 29.86 32.83 20.86
N PHE A 623 28.72 33.33 20.40
CA PHE A 623 27.42 33.07 21.00
C PHE A 623 27.11 31.56 21.06
N CYS A 624 27.40 30.82 19.97
CA CYS A 624 27.20 29.36 19.94
C CYS A 624 28.09 28.63 20.96
N LYS A 625 29.33 29.11 21.16
CA LYS A 625 30.27 28.54 22.15
C LYS A 625 29.80 28.80 23.59
N SER A 626 29.39 30.04 23.90
CA SER A 626 28.99 30.42 25.26
C SER A 626 27.66 29.81 25.70
N SER A 627 26.75 29.58 24.74
CA SER A 627 25.39 29.10 25.02
C SER A 627 25.26 27.56 25.13
N GLN A 628 26.35 26.80 24.96
CA GLN A 628 26.37 25.31 24.98
C GLN A 628 25.35 24.62 24.06
N ILE A 629 24.83 25.29 23.04
CA ILE A 629 23.70 24.84 22.19
C ILE A 629 23.98 23.51 21.45
N TYR A 630 25.25 23.06 21.39
CA TYR A 630 25.66 21.79 20.79
C TYR A 630 26.53 20.89 21.69
N GLY A 631 26.35 20.97 23.02
CA GLY A 631 26.85 19.94 23.95
C GLY A 631 28.38 19.79 24.03
N GLY A 632 29.15 20.87 23.83
CA GLY A 632 30.61 20.87 24.02
C GLY A 632 31.43 20.07 22.99
N SER A 633 30.81 19.48 21.96
CA SER A 633 31.52 18.76 20.90
C SER A 633 32.25 19.70 19.92
N GLU A 634 33.39 19.26 19.34
CA GLU A 634 34.13 20.03 18.33
C GLU A 634 33.29 20.38 17.08
N LEU A 635 32.19 19.66 16.84
CA LEU A 635 31.20 19.96 15.79
C LEU A 635 30.39 21.25 16.04
N GLY A 636 30.42 21.82 17.25
CA GLY A 636 29.64 23.01 17.64
C GLY A 636 30.31 24.36 17.40
N ARG A 637 31.54 24.41 16.87
CA ARG A 637 32.25 25.68 16.63
C ARG A 637 31.97 26.18 15.22
N LEU A 638 30.98 27.07 15.09
CA LEU A 638 30.72 27.76 13.84
C LEU A 638 31.99 28.52 13.40
N LYS A 639 32.64 28.03 12.35
CA LYS A 639 33.84 28.64 11.76
C LYS A 639 33.51 29.17 10.36
N ALA A 640 33.88 30.42 10.11
CA ALA A 640 33.83 31.02 8.78
C ALA A 640 35.18 30.86 8.07
N THR A 641 35.18 30.26 6.88
CA THR A 641 36.32 30.37 5.95
C THR A 641 36.29 31.73 5.28
N ARG A 642 37.48 32.24 4.94
CA ARG A 642 37.67 33.58 4.38
C ARG A 642 38.56 33.43 3.16
N HIS A 643 38.03 33.76 1.99
CA HIS A 643 38.69 33.55 0.72
C HIS A 643 38.68 34.79 -0.14
N GLN A 644 39.68 34.92 -1.00
CA GLN A 644 39.70 35.83 -2.13
C GLN A 644 39.51 35.03 -3.41
N LEU A 645 38.55 35.43 -4.23
CA LEU A 645 38.40 34.92 -5.59
C LEU A 645 39.30 35.73 -6.52
N ARG A 646 40.41 35.13 -6.97
CA ARG A 646 41.40 35.73 -7.86
C ARG A 646 41.80 34.70 -8.93
N ALA A 647 41.92 35.15 -10.17
CA ALA A 647 42.36 34.29 -11.30
C ALA A 647 41.60 32.95 -11.37
N LYS A 648 40.26 32.99 -11.24
CA LYS A 648 39.37 31.82 -11.27
C LYS A 648 39.59 30.79 -10.13
N LYS A 649 40.34 31.14 -9.07
CA LYS A 649 40.64 30.28 -7.90
C LYS A 649 40.30 30.97 -6.57
N LEU A 650 40.05 30.16 -5.54
CA LEU A 650 39.88 30.63 -4.16
C LEU A 650 41.19 30.53 -3.39
N GLU A 651 41.67 31.68 -2.91
CA GLU A 651 42.83 31.78 -2.04
C GLU A 651 42.39 32.13 -0.63
N THR A 652 42.80 31.35 0.38
CA THR A 652 42.46 31.68 1.77
C THR A 652 43.15 32.97 2.22
N ILE A 653 42.38 33.90 2.78
CA ILE A 653 42.87 35.19 3.25
C ILE A 653 42.55 35.39 4.72
N ASN A 654 43.42 36.13 5.41
CA ASN A 654 43.18 36.55 6.78
C ASN A 654 42.75 38.02 6.78
N PHE A 655 41.45 38.28 7.03
CA PHE A 655 40.89 39.63 7.09
C PHE A 655 41.49 40.48 8.23
N GLU A 656 41.93 39.88 9.34
CA GLU A 656 42.54 40.60 10.47
C GLU A 656 43.97 41.08 10.16
N LYS A 657 44.69 40.37 9.29
CA LYS A 657 46.04 40.75 8.84
C LYS A 657 46.04 41.73 7.66
N PHE A 658 44.85 42.09 7.16
CA PHE A 658 44.68 42.88 5.95
C PHE A 658 44.73 44.39 6.25
N HIS A 659 45.86 44.87 6.78
CA HIS A 659 46.08 46.30 6.99
C HIS A 659 46.46 46.96 5.66
N GLN A 660 45.62 47.87 5.18
CA GLN A 660 45.83 48.60 3.92
C GLN A 660 47.21 49.26 3.88
N MET A 661 47.61 49.95 4.97
CA MET A 661 48.94 50.56 5.10
C MET A 661 50.07 49.53 4.96
N SER A 662 49.94 48.38 5.62
CA SER A 662 50.94 47.31 5.51
C SER A 662 51.10 46.78 4.09
N ARG A 663 49.99 46.65 3.35
CA ARG A 663 50.03 46.21 1.95
C ARG A 663 50.71 47.22 1.04
N LEU A 664 50.40 48.50 1.19
CA LEU A 664 51.01 49.55 0.36
C LEU A 664 52.52 49.65 0.64
N VAL A 665 52.95 49.61 1.91
CA VAL A 665 54.38 49.60 2.28
C VAL A 665 55.09 48.35 1.73
N THR A 666 54.48 47.17 1.86
CA THR A 666 55.03 45.92 1.33
C THR A 666 55.15 45.95 -0.19
N PHE A 667 54.12 46.45 -0.88
CA PHE A 667 54.11 46.62 -2.32
C PHE A 667 55.24 47.53 -2.80
N ILE A 668 55.44 48.68 -2.14
CA ILE A 668 56.54 49.59 -2.48
C ILE A 668 57.89 48.89 -2.30
N ALA A 669 58.05 48.09 -1.23
CA ALA A 669 59.30 47.37 -0.97
C ALA A 669 59.58 46.26 -1.98
N GLU A 670 58.57 45.49 -2.37
CA GLU A 670 58.70 44.47 -3.41
C GLU A 670 59.03 45.12 -4.76
N TYR A 671 58.31 46.17 -5.15
CA TYR A 671 58.61 46.93 -6.37
C TYR A 671 60.03 47.54 -6.34
N ALA A 672 60.47 48.06 -5.21
CA ALA A 672 61.80 48.65 -5.08
C ALA A 672 62.94 47.62 -5.20
N TYR A 673 62.77 46.40 -4.70
CA TYR A 673 63.88 45.46 -4.45
C TYR A 673 63.79 44.09 -5.14
N ASP A 674 62.65 43.72 -5.70
CA ASP A 674 62.43 42.47 -6.41
C ASP A 674 62.33 42.75 -7.93
N ASN A 675 63.28 42.23 -8.71
CA ASN A 675 63.50 42.55 -10.13
C ASN A 675 62.54 41.85 -11.11
N GLU A 676 61.32 41.49 -10.70
CA GLU A 676 60.38 40.82 -11.62
C GLU A 676 59.68 41.86 -12.50
N GLU A 677 59.81 41.69 -13.82
CA GLU A 677 59.19 42.49 -14.88
C GLU A 677 57.67 42.26 -14.90
N GLU A 678 56.91 42.99 -14.09
CA GLU A 678 55.47 43.18 -14.34
C GLU A 678 55.21 44.64 -14.75
N VAL A 679 55.08 44.85 -16.07
CA VAL A 679 54.75 46.13 -16.72
C VAL A 679 53.49 46.81 -16.12
N PHE A 680 52.56 46.02 -15.55
CA PHE A 680 51.34 46.53 -14.91
C PHE A 680 51.54 47.16 -13.52
N LEU A 681 52.69 46.96 -12.88
CA LEU A 681 52.98 47.54 -11.55
C LEU A 681 53.47 48.98 -11.65
N ASP A 682 54.09 49.32 -12.78
CA ASP A 682 54.82 50.57 -13.01
C ASP A 682 53.91 51.81 -13.06
N ASP A 683 52.70 51.68 -13.61
CA ASP A 683 51.72 52.78 -13.75
C ASP A 683 51.01 53.17 -12.44
N SER A 684 51.31 52.48 -11.33
CA SER A 684 50.59 52.62 -10.06
C SER A 684 51.46 52.93 -8.85
N ILE A 685 52.79 52.95 -9.03
CA ILE A 685 53.73 53.09 -7.92
C ILE A 685 53.71 54.49 -7.32
N GLY A 686 53.62 55.55 -8.13
CA GLY A 686 53.51 56.93 -7.67
C GLY A 686 52.24 57.15 -6.86
N ASN A 687 51.10 56.64 -7.33
CA ASN A 687 49.85 56.67 -6.57
C ASN A 687 49.92 55.89 -5.25
N THR A 688 50.71 54.82 -5.19
CA THR A 688 50.90 54.01 -3.98
C THR A 688 51.81 54.70 -2.97
N LEU A 689 52.94 55.25 -3.42
CA LEU A 689 53.85 56.10 -2.63
C LEU A 689 53.10 57.29 -2.01
N ARG A 690 52.26 57.96 -2.83
CA ARG A 690 51.41 59.07 -2.39
C ARG A 690 50.51 58.68 -1.22
N LYS A 691 49.76 57.57 -1.34
CA LYS A 691 48.84 57.10 -0.29
C LYS A 691 49.54 56.77 1.02
N VAL A 692 50.74 56.19 0.96
CA VAL A 692 51.53 55.89 2.17
C VAL A 692 52.01 57.18 2.83
N LEU A 693 52.54 58.11 2.06
CA LEU A 693 53.02 59.40 2.57
C LEU A 693 51.88 60.26 3.13
N GLU A 694 50.75 60.37 2.43
CA GLU A 694 49.55 61.06 2.92
C GLU A 694 49.04 60.42 4.21
N GLY A 695 48.89 59.08 4.23
CA GLY A 695 48.40 58.38 5.40
C GLY A 695 49.33 58.50 6.61
N TYR A 696 50.65 58.39 6.40
CA TYR A 696 51.64 58.54 7.46
C TYR A 696 51.71 59.99 7.98
N GLY A 697 51.76 60.97 7.08
CA GLY A 697 51.87 62.39 7.44
C GLY A 697 50.62 62.95 8.10
N ALA A 698 49.43 62.63 7.57
CA ALA A 698 48.18 63.08 8.15
C ALA A 698 47.95 62.47 9.54
N PHE A 699 48.23 61.18 9.72
CA PHE A 699 47.99 60.50 11.00
C PHE A 699 48.97 60.92 12.09
N ASN A 700 50.27 61.00 11.79
CA ASN A 700 51.29 61.26 12.82
C ASN A 700 51.51 62.76 13.10
N TYR A 701 51.29 63.63 12.10
CA TYR A 701 51.70 65.03 12.17
C TYR A 701 50.64 66.02 11.71
N ASN A 702 49.46 65.55 11.26
CA ASN A 702 48.50 66.38 10.54
C ASN A 702 49.16 67.20 9.41
N ALA A 703 50.07 66.53 8.68
CA ALA A 703 50.93 67.14 7.67
C ALA A 703 50.64 66.57 6.27
N THR A 704 50.68 67.44 5.27
CA THR A 704 50.68 67.06 3.85
C THR A 704 52.00 66.41 3.45
N ILE A 705 52.02 65.77 2.27
CA ILE A 705 53.26 65.24 1.67
C ILE A 705 54.33 66.33 1.56
N THR A 706 53.91 67.57 1.24
CA THR A 706 54.84 68.69 1.11
C THR A 706 55.50 69.07 2.43
N GLU A 707 54.72 69.04 3.50
CA GLU A 707 55.19 69.38 4.82
C GLU A 707 56.08 68.30 5.41
N LEU A 708 55.90 67.02 5.05
CA LEU A 708 56.74 65.92 5.52
C LEU A 708 58.23 66.13 5.23
N SER A 709 58.58 66.62 4.04
CA SER A 709 59.98 66.85 3.66
C SER A 709 60.44 68.30 3.80
N ASN A 710 59.58 69.23 4.23
CA ASN A 710 59.95 70.66 4.33
C ASN A 710 59.80 71.24 5.75
N LYS A 711 59.00 70.63 6.63
CA LYS A 711 58.87 71.08 8.02
C LYS A 711 60.11 70.68 8.82
N LYS A 712 60.79 71.69 9.35
CA LYS A 712 62.00 71.53 10.15
C LYS A 712 61.79 70.56 11.32
N GLU A 713 60.67 70.68 12.02
CA GLU A 713 60.30 69.85 13.20
C GLU A 713 60.21 68.35 12.86
N ILE A 714 59.79 68.02 11.63
CA ILE A 714 59.68 66.63 11.16
C ILE A 714 61.07 66.12 10.73
N LEU A 715 61.81 66.92 9.97
CA LEU A 715 63.15 66.56 9.50
C LEU A 715 64.17 66.42 10.63
N GLU A 716 64.05 67.18 11.72
CA GLU A 716 64.91 67.08 12.90
C GLU A 716 64.87 65.70 13.58
N LYS A 717 63.91 64.83 13.23
CA LYS A 717 63.90 63.41 13.62
C LYS A 717 65.00 62.57 12.95
N ILE A 718 65.50 63.01 11.80
CA ILE A 718 66.60 62.34 11.10
C ILE A 718 67.91 62.82 11.71
N GLU A 719 68.66 61.93 12.36
CA GLU A 719 69.86 62.30 13.12
C GLU A 719 70.95 62.93 12.24
N ASP A 720 71.17 62.39 11.04
CA ASP A 720 72.21 62.84 10.12
C ASP A 720 71.81 64.12 9.36
N VAL A 721 72.64 65.15 9.46
CA VAL A 721 72.41 66.48 8.84
C VAL A 721 72.44 66.43 7.31
N HIS A 722 73.32 65.60 6.73
CA HIS A 722 73.42 65.47 5.27
C HIS A 722 72.23 64.69 4.70
N LYS A 723 71.71 63.70 5.42
CA LYS A 723 70.46 63.03 5.05
C LYS A 723 69.25 63.98 5.14
N ARG A 724 69.19 64.83 6.18
CA ARG A 724 68.16 65.88 6.29
C ARG A 724 68.16 66.79 5.07
N GLU A 725 69.34 67.26 4.67
CA GLU A 725 69.52 68.10 3.50
C GLU A 725 69.08 67.37 2.22
N TYR A 726 69.51 66.12 2.03
CA TYR A 726 69.10 65.28 0.89
C TYR A 726 67.57 65.17 0.79
N TYR A 727 66.90 64.70 1.85
CA TYR A 727 65.45 64.47 1.80
C TYR A 727 64.64 65.75 1.71
N SER A 728 65.15 66.87 2.25
CA SER A 728 64.50 68.18 2.09
C SER A 728 64.47 68.67 0.63
N ASN A 729 65.47 68.24 -0.16
CA ASN A 729 65.61 68.57 -1.57
C ASN A 729 65.16 67.46 -2.51
N LEU A 730 64.81 66.27 -1.99
CA LEU A 730 64.36 65.14 -2.79
C LEU A 730 62.98 65.42 -3.40
N MET A 731 62.95 65.73 -4.70
CA MET A 731 61.73 66.05 -5.43
C MET A 731 60.95 64.82 -5.89
N TYR A 732 60.74 63.85 -4.99
CA TYR A 732 59.94 62.64 -5.28
C TYR A 732 58.49 62.97 -5.67
N ARG A 733 58.02 64.19 -5.38
CA ARG A 733 56.66 64.67 -5.69
C ARG A 733 56.38 64.78 -7.18
N PHE A 734 57.37 65.01 -8.04
CA PHE A 734 57.16 65.02 -9.50
C PHE A 734 56.56 63.70 -9.97
N LEU A 735 57.17 62.58 -9.56
CA LEU A 735 56.63 61.23 -9.82
C LEU A 735 55.22 61.02 -9.24
N LEU A 736 54.94 61.56 -8.04
CA LEU A 736 53.62 61.41 -7.41
C LEU A 736 52.55 62.22 -8.14
N HIS A 737 52.88 63.41 -8.64
CA HIS A 737 51.93 64.33 -9.26
C HIS A 737 51.62 63.92 -10.70
N ASP A 738 52.63 63.49 -11.46
CA ASP A 738 52.47 63.07 -12.87
C ASP A 738 51.57 61.83 -13.03
N GLU A 739 51.62 60.88 -12.08
CA GLU A 739 50.75 59.70 -12.08
C GLU A 739 49.37 59.93 -11.40
N SER A 740 49.16 61.08 -10.75
CA SER A 740 47.93 61.42 -10.04
C SER A 740 47.06 62.49 -10.72
N HIS A 741 47.63 63.39 -11.54
CA HIS A 741 46.95 64.59 -12.04
C HIS A 741 47.06 64.75 -13.56
N MET A 742 46.15 64.10 -14.29
CA MET A 742 46.02 64.11 -15.75
C MET A 742 45.89 65.52 -16.39
N ARG A 743 45.55 66.54 -15.59
CA ARG A 743 45.46 67.95 -16.02
C ARG A 743 46.83 68.55 -16.32
N ASP A 744 47.84 68.25 -15.51
CA ASP A 744 49.18 68.81 -15.65
C ASP A 744 49.93 68.11 -16.81
N THR A 745 49.71 66.80 -16.97
CA THR A 745 50.16 66.00 -18.12
C THR A 745 49.58 66.51 -19.44
N ALA A 746 48.33 66.99 -19.44
CA ALA A 746 47.67 67.55 -20.62
C ALA A 746 48.10 68.99 -20.97
N GLN A 747 48.73 69.72 -20.03
CA GLN A 747 49.25 71.08 -20.27
C GLN A 747 50.66 71.08 -20.88
N ALA A 748 51.37 69.94 -20.88
CA ALA A 748 52.65 69.79 -21.56
C ALA A 748 52.48 69.75 -23.10
N SER A 749 53.34 70.48 -23.82
CA SER A 749 53.25 70.70 -25.28
C SER A 749 53.36 69.39 -26.09
N PRO A 750 52.71 69.27 -27.29
CA PRO A 750 52.63 68.02 -28.06
C PRO A 750 53.97 67.46 -28.58
N PHE A 751 55.07 68.21 -28.47
CA PHE A 751 56.40 67.81 -28.96
C PHE A 751 57.25 67.00 -27.96
N ASN A 752 56.81 66.86 -26.71
CA ASN A 752 57.46 65.99 -25.71
C ASN A 752 56.80 64.60 -25.59
N ASN A 753 55.91 64.23 -26.51
CA ASN A 753 55.28 62.89 -26.57
C ASN A 753 56.20 61.80 -27.17
N ILE A 754 57.51 61.97 -27.04
CA ILE A 754 58.51 60.92 -27.17
C ILE A 754 59.18 60.90 -25.81
N VAL A 755 59.10 59.77 -25.10
CA VAL A 755 59.65 59.44 -23.76
C VAL A 755 58.56 59.31 -22.68
N GLY A 756 58.38 58.07 -22.20
CA GLY A 756 57.81 57.83 -20.87
C GLY A 756 58.72 58.50 -19.84
N LEU A 757 58.21 59.55 -19.19
CA LEU A 757 59.02 60.63 -18.62
C LEU A 757 59.81 60.29 -17.35
N ILE A 758 59.65 59.10 -16.76
CA ILE A 758 60.54 58.56 -15.72
C ILE A 758 60.64 57.06 -15.99
N ASP A 759 61.85 56.56 -16.25
CA ASP A 759 62.10 55.14 -16.50
C ASP A 759 61.81 54.28 -15.26
N SER A 760 61.45 53.01 -15.44
CA SER A 760 61.15 52.09 -14.34
C SER A 760 62.31 52.00 -13.32
N ASP A 761 63.56 52.13 -13.78
CA ASP A 761 64.72 52.18 -12.88
C ASP A 761 64.74 53.45 -12.02
N GLU A 762 64.32 54.58 -12.55
CA GLU A 762 64.20 55.84 -11.80
C GLU A 762 63.04 55.78 -10.80
N LYS A 763 61.89 55.22 -11.19
CA LYS A 763 60.77 54.97 -10.27
C LYS A 763 61.18 54.06 -9.12
N ARG A 764 61.93 53.00 -9.39
CA ARG A 764 62.49 52.11 -8.36
C ARG A 764 63.46 52.85 -7.44
N LYS A 765 64.31 53.74 -7.96
CA LYS A 765 65.19 54.60 -7.12
C LYS A 765 64.38 55.49 -6.20
N VAL A 766 63.34 56.16 -6.71
CA VAL A 766 62.44 57.01 -5.91
C VAL A 766 61.71 56.18 -4.84
N ALA A 767 61.22 54.99 -5.18
CA ALA A 767 60.59 54.09 -4.23
C ALA A 767 61.54 53.67 -3.09
N LYS A 768 62.81 53.36 -3.42
CA LYS A 768 63.85 53.10 -2.41
C LYS A 768 64.10 54.31 -1.52
N ASP A 769 64.24 55.50 -2.11
CA ASP A 769 64.50 56.73 -1.38
C ASP A 769 63.33 57.12 -0.45
N VAL A 770 62.08 56.93 -0.89
CA VAL A 770 60.89 57.19 -0.04
C VAL A 770 60.79 56.17 1.10
N LEU A 771 61.10 54.89 0.85
CA LEU A 771 61.15 53.90 1.94
C LEU A 771 62.25 54.19 2.95
N SER A 772 63.44 54.58 2.48
CA SER A 772 64.54 55.00 3.34
C SER A 772 64.20 56.29 4.10
N PHE A 773 63.50 57.24 3.47
CA PHE A 773 62.99 58.44 4.14
C PHE A 773 62.04 58.09 5.29
N LEU A 774 61.05 57.23 5.04
CA LEU A 774 60.14 56.75 6.08
C LEU A 774 60.87 55.95 7.17
N TYR A 775 61.92 55.20 6.81
CA TYR A 775 62.74 54.44 7.75
C TYR A 775 63.55 55.36 8.68
N GLU A 776 64.13 56.44 8.15
CA GLU A 776 64.86 57.45 8.93
C GLU A 776 63.93 58.26 9.83
N LEU A 777 62.69 58.51 9.40
CA LEU A 777 61.67 59.16 10.24
C LEU A 777 61.12 58.23 11.34
N ASP A 778 60.87 56.96 11.00
CA ASP A 778 60.33 55.95 11.92
C ASP A 778 60.61 54.53 11.41
N SER A 779 61.72 53.95 11.86
CA SER A 779 62.12 52.59 11.50
C SER A 779 61.13 51.52 12.00
N LEU A 780 60.42 51.78 13.11
CA LEU A 780 59.40 50.87 13.66
C LEU A 780 58.13 50.87 12.81
N PHE A 781 57.75 52.01 12.25
CA PHE A 781 56.64 52.10 11.30
C PHE A 781 56.89 51.24 10.07
N VAL A 782 58.05 51.40 9.42
CA VAL A 782 58.43 50.60 8.25
C VAL A 782 58.50 49.12 8.61
N ARG A 783 59.18 48.77 9.71
CA ARG A 783 59.29 47.39 10.17
C ARG A 783 57.93 46.77 10.51
N SER A 784 57.00 47.50 11.10
CA SER A 784 55.69 46.96 11.51
C SER A 784 54.75 46.76 10.32
N ASN A 785 54.83 47.65 9.33
CA ASN A 785 54.01 47.63 8.13
C ASN A 785 54.57 46.76 7.01
N LEU A 786 55.86 46.41 7.04
CA LEU A 786 56.43 45.44 6.11
C LEU A 786 55.99 44.01 6.45
N LYS A 787 55.12 43.43 5.61
CA LYS A 787 54.51 42.11 5.80
C LYS A 787 54.92 41.17 4.67
N CYS A 788 55.95 40.36 4.91
CA CYS A 788 56.43 39.36 3.94
C CYS A 788 56.08 37.93 4.38
N ASN A 789 56.00 37.01 3.41
CA ASN A 789 55.86 35.58 3.67
C ASN A 789 57.18 35.01 4.21
N GLY A 790 57.37 35.09 5.53
CA GLY A 790 58.54 34.57 6.24
C GLY A 790 59.38 35.66 6.90
N SER A 791 59.87 35.40 8.12
CA SER A 791 60.71 36.32 8.88
C SER A 791 62.01 36.66 8.14
N ALA A 792 62.62 35.68 7.46
CA ALA A 792 63.86 35.87 6.70
C ALA A 792 63.73 36.89 5.56
N ARG A 793 62.64 36.85 4.78
CA ARG A 793 62.41 37.81 3.68
C ARG A 793 62.20 39.23 4.20
N LYS A 794 61.49 39.36 5.32
CA LYS A 794 61.28 40.64 5.98
C LYS A 794 62.60 41.24 6.47
N GLU A 795 63.45 40.45 7.13
CA GLU A 795 64.77 40.93 7.54
C GLU A 795 65.64 41.30 6.34
N MET A 796 65.62 40.50 5.26
CA MET A 796 66.35 40.82 4.03
C MET A 796 65.95 42.18 3.45
N LEU A 797 64.65 42.45 3.30
CA LEU A 797 64.17 43.74 2.78
C LEU A 797 64.47 44.89 3.73
N MET A 798 64.34 44.70 5.04
CA MET A 798 64.74 45.70 6.04
C MET A 798 66.23 46.03 5.96
N THR A 799 67.09 45.02 5.77
CA THR A 799 68.54 45.22 5.56
C THR A 799 68.80 46.00 4.28
N LYS A 800 68.16 45.64 3.15
CA LYS A 800 68.29 46.40 1.90
C LYS A 800 67.85 47.86 2.03
N ILE A 801 66.76 48.14 2.74
CA ILE A 801 66.28 49.52 3.00
C ILE A 801 67.29 50.30 3.84
N LYS A 802 67.86 49.66 4.87
CA LYS A 802 68.88 50.25 5.72
C LYS A 802 70.16 50.53 4.95
N GLU A 803 70.68 49.55 4.21
CA GLU A 803 71.86 49.69 3.35
C GLU A 803 71.66 50.80 2.30
N HIS A 804 70.49 50.89 1.68
CA HIS A 804 70.18 51.97 0.75
C HIS A 804 70.20 53.33 1.45
N SER A 805 69.63 53.43 2.67
CA SER A 805 69.65 54.66 3.47
C SER A 805 71.07 55.10 3.88
N GLU A 806 71.93 54.15 4.26
CA GLU A 806 73.34 54.39 4.57
C GLU A 806 74.11 54.85 3.32
N ASN A 807 73.82 54.27 2.16
CA ASN A 807 74.47 54.61 0.88
C ASN A 807 74.03 55.94 0.26
N ILE A 808 72.96 56.58 0.73
CA ILE A 808 72.55 57.93 0.27
C ILE A 808 73.69 58.94 0.49
N LEU A 809 74.45 58.82 1.59
CA LEU A 809 75.58 59.69 1.89
C LEU A 809 76.70 59.60 0.82
N ASN A 810 76.91 58.42 0.22
CA ASN A 810 77.89 58.24 -0.85
C ASN A 810 77.48 58.95 -2.15
N ARG A 811 76.20 59.28 -2.33
CA ARG A 811 75.69 60.06 -3.47
C ARG A 811 75.78 61.57 -3.26
N VAL A 812 75.76 62.00 -2.00
CA VAL A 812 75.91 63.42 -1.60
C VAL A 812 77.38 63.84 -1.55
N SER A 813 78.31 62.88 -1.46
CA SER A 813 79.76 63.10 -1.33
C SER A 813 80.51 63.40 -2.64
N VAL A 814 79.81 63.54 -3.77
CA VAL A 814 80.40 63.99 -5.04
C VAL A 814 79.78 65.34 -5.40
N GLY A 815 80.24 66.37 -4.69
CA GLY A 815 80.00 67.78 -4.97
C GLY A 815 81.28 68.54 -4.71
#